data_AF-A0A2T2XJ20-F1
#
_entry.id   AF-A0A2T2XJ20-F1
#
_cell.length_a   1.000
_cell.length_b   1.000
_cell.length_c   1.000
_cell.angle_alpha   90.00
_cell.angle_beta   90.00
_cell.angle_gamma   90.00
#
_symmetry.space_group_name_H-M   'P 1'
#
loop_
_entity.id
_entity.type
_entity.pdbx_description
1 polymer ?
#
loop_
_entity_poly.entity_id
_entity_poly.type
_entity_poly.pdbx_seq_one_letter_code
_entity_poly.pdbx_strand_id
1 'polypeptide(L)'
;MTDPRLVTHNLAQVLQTQLAQSRAAYWLVAFTMASGVEILLPHLKMAMEHGTDVKILTGDYLYVTEPEALALLLEEMPTAEIRIWMSQGQSFHAKSYLFEHQVGDYTSIVGSSNWSRSALTGGVEWNLMVRGSDLDSINRFMHMFYADRTVPLNRVTLTRYQEEREQFRASSPDWIREWTRAESARVMIEGWWEDLLPDYGPLTAHGATRLMPRPAQVEALKALQATQAEGYQKALVVLPTGLGKTYLAAFFAKAFQRILFVAHREEILNQALQSFQQVLPQRRIAKYRGKPEDLHADGLFASVYTLAGAAHRNRFNPSDFDLVIIDEFHHAAASSYQKILQHFRPKFLLGLTATPDRTDGRDIFGLCEGNLAYRLTLPEAINRQWLAPFWYYGVYDPIDYTSIRWRQTHYDEEELLRMQTQSSHAEVVYRAWQTHHLTKTLGFCSSVRHAQFLSEIFQQKGIRSAWVDGESGMARRRQIIRDLERGELDIVFSVDLFNEGIDIPVVDTILLVRPTQSSIVFIQQLGRGLRLSSGKSHCVVIDLIGNYRNADAKLEWLGVSIPSAAAANAFTAVRASLPQACRMDLAIEVIDVLTRMIRQRTPRKTWVLNAYHQLKTEWGRRPTYLEFHLHSGVDSRLVRQEFGSFVGVLEAADDLSPHDQEIWSRYHDWISEVEKTPMVKSYKMVLLQAMLNRGPKTWWESITPTEAAPYFHRYLTSMEYRKRIDFSDKATRALWDYRESKMASLIRRMPMSQWSSSSAGWVTLDAEGFQVRLTARDEGVLTTLYEWTREIAEYRLHWYFERKERSQGSFTSD
;
A
#
# COMPACT_ATOMS: atom_id res chain seq x y z
N MET A 1 -1.11 -1.68 -39.55
CA MET A 1 -2.53 -2.07 -39.49
C MET A 1 -2.63 -3.24 -38.54
N THR A 2 -3.65 -3.26 -37.68
CA THR A 2 -3.84 -4.27 -36.63
C THR A 2 -4.99 -5.17 -37.07
N ASP A 3 -4.68 -6.21 -37.83
CA ASP A 3 -5.69 -7.12 -38.39
C ASP A 3 -6.21 -8.06 -37.28
N PRO A 4 -7.49 -7.98 -36.88
CA PRO A 4 -8.02 -8.76 -35.77
C PRO A 4 -8.30 -10.20 -36.23
N ARG A 5 -7.35 -11.10 -35.97
CA ARG A 5 -7.51 -12.50 -36.35
C ARG A 5 -8.44 -13.23 -35.39
N LEU A 6 -9.48 -13.84 -35.92
CA LEU A 6 -10.29 -14.78 -35.17
C LEU A 6 -9.59 -16.15 -34.97
N VAL A 7 -9.77 -16.73 -33.78
CA VAL A 7 -9.35 -18.09 -33.40
C VAL A 7 -10.55 -18.82 -32.79
N THR A 8 -11.20 -19.68 -33.58
CA THR A 8 -12.34 -20.50 -33.15
C THR A 8 -11.97 -21.87 -32.62
N HIS A 9 -10.83 -22.42 -33.05
CA HIS A 9 -10.38 -23.78 -32.75
C HIS A 9 -8.87 -23.81 -32.47
N ASN A 10 -8.43 -24.85 -31.76
CA ASN A 10 -7.04 -25.15 -31.42
C ASN A 10 -6.25 -23.96 -30.84
N LEU A 11 -6.88 -23.25 -29.89
CA LEU A 11 -6.27 -22.12 -29.19
C LEU A 11 -4.91 -22.50 -28.58
N ALA A 12 -4.72 -23.73 -28.09
CA ALA A 12 -3.44 -24.24 -27.59
C ALA A 12 -2.27 -23.99 -28.55
N GLN A 13 -2.45 -24.29 -29.84
CA GLN A 13 -1.42 -24.08 -30.86
C GLN A 13 -1.15 -22.59 -31.12
N VAL A 14 -2.18 -21.74 -31.04
CA VAL A 14 -2.01 -20.28 -31.16
C VAL A 14 -1.27 -19.72 -29.94
N LEU A 15 -1.67 -20.11 -28.73
CA LEU A 15 -1.00 -19.74 -27.48
C LEU A 15 0.46 -20.19 -27.50
N GLN A 16 0.75 -21.44 -27.86
CA GLN A 16 2.11 -21.96 -28.06
C GLN A 16 2.91 -21.08 -29.04
N THR A 17 2.31 -20.72 -30.18
CA THR A 17 2.98 -19.89 -31.21
C THR A 17 3.27 -18.48 -30.71
N GLN A 18 2.34 -17.85 -29.99
CA GLN A 18 2.57 -16.52 -29.40
C GLN A 18 3.61 -16.57 -28.27
N LEU A 19 3.50 -17.57 -27.39
CA LEU A 19 4.34 -17.80 -26.21
C LEU A 19 5.81 -18.08 -26.57
N ALA A 20 6.05 -18.91 -27.60
CA ALA A 20 7.40 -19.15 -28.13
C ALA A 20 8.06 -17.91 -28.75
N GLN A 21 7.29 -16.83 -28.95
CA GLN A 21 7.74 -15.55 -29.48
C GLN A 21 7.55 -14.40 -28.46
N SER A 22 7.24 -14.68 -27.19
CA SER A 22 6.97 -13.63 -26.19
C SER A 22 8.04 -13.51 -25.10
N ARG A 23 8.23 -12.28 -24.62
CA ARG A 23 9.07 -11.90 -23.47
C ARG A 23 8.26 -11.81 -22.18
N ALA A 24 6.93 -11.74 -22.29
CA ALA A 24 6.00 -11.90 -21.20
C ALA A 24 4.72 -12.60 -21.68
N ALA A 25 4.04 -13.28 -20.75
CA ALA A 25 2.76 -13.92 -20.96
C ALA A 25 1.88 -13.68 -19.72
N TYR A 26 0.86 -12.85 -19.87
CA TYR A 26 -0.01 -12.38 -18.79
C TYR A 26 -1.43 -12.88 -19.05
N TRP A 27 -1.79 -13.98 -18.41
CA TRP A 27 -3.01 -14.74 -18.71
C TRP A 27 -3.98 -14.72 -17.52
N LEU A 28 -5.23 -14.40 -17.81
CA LEU A 28 -6.35 -14.37 -16.87
C LEU A 28 -7.38 -15.38 -17.35
N VAL A 29 -7.79 -16.30 -16.48
CA VAL A 29 -8.85 -17.29 -16.78
C VAL A 29 -9.82 -17.42 -15.62
N ALA A 30 -11.08 -17.72 -15.93
CA ALA A 30 -12.12 -17.86 -14.91
C ALA A 30 -11.87 -19.09 -14.01
N PHE A 31 -11.45 -20.19 -14.63
CA PHE A 31 -11.08 -21.42 -13.94
C PHE A 31 -9.94 -22.15 -14.65
N THR A 32 -9.27 -23.03 -13.91
CA THR A 32 -8.17 -23.87 -14.41
C THR A 32 -8.43 -25.34 -14.08
N MET A 33 -8.46 -26.19 -15.10
CA MET A 33 -8.55 -27.65 -14.98
C MET A 33 -7.19 -28.30 -15.29
N ALA A 34 -6.87 -29.41 -14.64
CA ALA A 34 -5.62 -30.15 -14.85
C ALA A 34 -5.44 -30.55 -16.32
N SER A 35 -6.53 -30.98 -16.96
CA SER A 35 -6.56 -31.32 -18.40
C SER A 35 -6.22 -30.17 -19.36
N GLY A 36 -6.26 -28.92 -18.89
CA GLY A 36 -5.77 -27.74 -19.60
C GLY A 36 -4.34 -27.35 -19.22
N VAL A 37 -3.96 -27.51 -17.93
CA VAL A 37 -2.57 -27.35 -17.47
C VAL A 37 -1.64 -28.29 -18.23
N GLU A 38 -1.97 -29.57 -18.35
CA GLU A 38 -1.19 -30.59 -19.08
C GLU A 38 -0.78 -30.16 -20.50
N ILE A 39 -1.65 -29.41 -21.19
CA ILE A 39 -1.45 -28.98 -22.58
C ILE A 39 -0.52 -27.76 -22.65
N LEU A 40 -0.65 -26.82 -21.71
CA LEU A 40 0.05 -25.53 -21.75
C LEU A 40 1.37 -25.56 -20.98
N LEU A 41 1.47 -26.39 -19.94
CA LEU A 41 2.64 -26.48 -19.04
C LEU A 41 3.98 -26.77 -19.75
N PRO A 42 4.08 -27.69 -20.73
CA PRO A 42 5.34 -27.91 -21.46
C PRO A 42 5.81 -26.67 -22.23
N HIS A 43 4.88 -25.88 -22.74
CA HIS A 43 5.16 -24.66 -23.50
C HIS A 43 5.48 -23.48 -22.57
N LEU A 44 4.80 -23.37 -21.43
CA LEU A 44 5.06 -22.39 -20.38
C LEU A 44 6.46 -22.58 -19.77
N LYS A 45 6.86 -23.82 -19.47
CA LYS A 45 8.23 -24.14 -19.03
C LYS A 45 9.28 -23.69 -20.04
N MET A 46 9.16 -24.11 -21.29
CA MET A 46 10.12 -23.76 -22.36
C MET A 46 10.25 -22.25 -22.57
N ALA A 47 9.14 -21.51 -22.46
CA ALA A 47 9.16 -20.05 -22.51
C ALA A 47 9.83 -19.41 -21.29
N MET A 48 9.61 -19.93 -20.08
CA MET A 48 10.27 -19.46 -18.85
C MET A 48 11.78 -19.76 -18.85
N GLU A 49 12.20 -20.91 -19.38
CA GLU A 49 13.60 -21.26 -19.63
C GLU A 49 14.27 -20.28 -20.62
N HIS A 50 13.51 -19.78 -21.60
CA HIS A 50 13.94 -18.70 -22.52
C HIS A 50 13.75 -17.28 -21.94
N GLY A 51 13.34 -17.14 -20.67
CA GLY A 51 13.28 -15.85 -19.95
C GLY A 51 11.96 -15.07 -20.02
N THR A 52 10.85 -15.74 -20.35
CA THR A 52 9.51 -15.12 -20.42
C THR A 52 8.93 -14.82 -19.03
N ASP A 53 8.50 -13.58 -18.77
CA ASP A 53 7.77 -13.19 -17.54
C ASP A 53 6.33 -13.71 -17.58
N VAL A 54 6.07 -14.86 -16.93
CA VAL A 54 4.75 -15.51 -16.89
C VAL A 54 3.95 -15.08 -15.65
N LYS A 55 2.70 -14.66 -15.86
CA LYS A 55 1.74 -14.34 -14.79
C LYS A 55 0.37 -14.95 -15.08
N ILE A 56 -0.20 -15.65 -14.10
CA ILE A 56 -1.47 -16.37 -14.25
C ILE A 56 -2.42 -15.97 -13.12
N LEU A 57 -3.62 -15.48 -13.47
CA LEU A 57 -4.73 -15.27 -12.54
C LEU A 57 -5.85 -16.27 -12.86
N THR A 58 -6.21 -17.11 -11.89
CA THR A 58 -7.34 -18.06 -11.98
C THR A 58 -8.37 -17.79 -10.89
N GLY A 59 -9.66 -18.08 -11.11
CA GLY A 59 -10.71 -17.87 -10.11
C GLY A 59 -10.98 -19.07 -9.20
N ASP A 60 -11.54 -18.79 -8.02
CA ASP A 60 -12.19 -19.76 -7.12
C ASP A 60 -13.70 -19.94 -7.43
N TYR A 61 -14.25 -19.28 -8.45
CA TYR A 61 -15.70 -19.16 -8.63
C TYR A 61 -16.37 -20.53 -8.81
N LEU A 62 -17.36 -20.81 -7.94
CA LEU A 62 -18.05 -22.10 -7.78
C LEU A 62 -17.10 -23.30 -7.59
N TYR A 63 -15.85 -23.04 -7.19
CA TYR A 63 -14.74 -23.97 -7.01
C TYR A 63 -14.52 -24.92 -8.20
N VAL A 64 -14.77 -24.42 -9.41
CA VAL A 64 -14.57 -25.13 -10.68
C VAL A 64 -13.08 -25.40 -10.93
N THR A 65 -12.19 -24.49 -10.53
CA THR A 65 -10.74 -24.70 -10.58
C THR A 65 -10.35 -25.95 -9.78
N GLU A 66 -9.51 -26.79 -10.38
CA GLU A 66 -9.06 -28.06 -9.80
C GLU A 66 -7.82 -27.83 -8.93
N PRO A 67 -7.83 -28.19 -7.62
CA PRO A 67 -6.64 -28.18 -6.77
C PRO A 67 -5.48 -28.99 -7.35
N GLU A 68 -5.78 -30.02 -8.12
CA GLU A 68 -4.83 -30.84 -8.87
C GLU A 68 -4.09 -29.98 -9.92
N ALA A 69 -4.81 -29.08 -10.60
CA ALA A 69 -4.25 -28.12 -11.54
C ALA A 69 -3.41 -27.04 -10.84
N LEU A 70 -3.87 -26.57 -9.67
CA LEU A 70 -3.12 -25.62 -8.84
C LEU A 70 -1.85 -26.23 -8.25
N ALA A 71 -1.87 -27.51 -7.84
CA ALA A 71 -0.71 -28.25 -7.37
C ALA A 71 0.35 -28.37 -8.47
N LEU A 72 -0.04 -28.84 -9.67
CA LEU A 72 0.83 -28.89 -10.84
C LEU A 72 1.46 -27.53 -11.16
N LEU A 73 0.66 -26.46 -11.16
CA LEU A 73 1.16 -25.09 -11.39
C LEU A 73 2.16 -24.62 -10.32
N LEU A 74 1.93 -24.96 -9.04
CA LEU A 74 2.79 -24.56 -7.93
C LEU A 74 4.13 -25.34 -7.91
N GLU A 75 4.10 -26.61 -8.28
CA GLU A 75 5.29 -27.48 -8.27
C GLU A 75 6.14 -27.28 -9.53
N GLU A 76 5.51 -27.14 -10.70
CA GLU A 76 6.19 -27.21 -12.00
C GLU A 76 6.52 -25.83 -12.62
N MET A 77 6.05 -24.73 -12.03
CA MET A 77 6.33 -23.36 -12.47
C MET A 77 6.76 -22.41 -11.32
N PRO A 78 7.77 -22.76 -10.50
CA PRO A 78 8.10 -22.04 -9.26
C PRO A 78 8.60 -20.59 -9.42
N THR A 79 8.92 -20.16 -10.63
CA THR A 79 9.30 -18.77 -10.96
C THR A 79 8.19 -17.96 -11.65
N ALA A 80 7.04 -18.57 -11.96
CA ALA A 80 5.87 -17.86 -12.48
C ALA A 80 5.11 -17.18 -11.34
N GLU A 81 4.50 -16.02 -11.61
CA GLU A 81 3.69 -15.33 -10.62
C GLU A 81 2.22 -15.76 -10.76
N ILE A 82 1.77 -16.67 -9.90
CA ILE A 82 0.43 -17.28 -9.98
C ILE A 82 -0.43 -16.82 -8.81
N ARG A 83 -1.68 -16.43 -9.09
CA ARG A 83 -2.62 -15.88 -8.10
C ARG A 83 -4.03 -16.47 -8.28
N ILE A 84 -4.74 -16.61 -7.17
CA ILE A 84 -6.15 -17.00 -7.14
C ILE A 84 -6.99 -15.75 -6.86
N TRP A 85 -8.01 -15.50 -7.69
CA TRP A 85 -9.04 -14.50 -7.44
C TRP A 85 -10.09 -15.07 -6.48
N MET A 86 -10.24 -14.44 -5.32
CA MET A 86 -11.23 -14.74 -4.29
C MET A 86 -12.59 -14.12 -4.69
N SER A 87 -13.39 -14.85 -5.46
CA SER A 87 -14.70 -14.40 -5.95
C SER A 87 -15.72 -14.19 -4.84
N GLN A 88 -15.63 -14.99 -3.76
CA GLN A 88 -16.58 -14.97 -2.65
C GLN A 88 -18.04 -15.01 -3.14
N GLY A 89 -18.32 -15.80 -4.18
CA GLY A 89 -19.64 -15.97 -4.79
C GLY A 89 -20.02 -14.96 -5.89
N GLN A 90 -19.20 -13.95 -6.19
CA GLN A 90 -19.43 -13.06 -7.35
C GLN A 90 -18.91 -13.69 -8.65
N SER A 91 -19.59 -13.47 -9.77
CA SER A 91 -19.28 -14.11 -11.05
C SER A 91 -17.96 -13.62 -11.67
N PHE A 92 -16.90 -14.44 -11.60
CA PHE A 92 -15.59 -14.16 -12.20
C PHE A 92 -15.40 -14.97 -13.50
N HIS A 93 -15.77 -14.39 -14.64
CA HIS A 93 -15.79 -15.12 -15.94
C HIS A 93 -14.86 -14.56 -17.03
N ALA A 94 -14.02 -13.56 -16.76
CA ALA A 94 -13.09 -13.05 -17.78
C ALA A 94 -12.10 -14.14 -18.23
N LYS A 95 -11.78 -14.18 -19.53
CA LYS A 95 -10.62 -14.91 -20.07
C LYS A 95 -9.86 -14.01 -21.03
N SER A 96 -8.54 -13.94 -20.87
CA SER A 96 -7.65 -13.12 -21.67
C SER A 96 -6.23 -13.68 -21.62
N TYR A 97 -5.59 -13.81 -22.77
CA TYR A 97 -4.22 -14.28 -22.91
C TYR A 97 -3.41 -13.17 -23.60
N LEU A 98 -2.68 -12.39 -22.81
CA LEU A 98 -1.86 -11.28 -23.30
C LEU A 98 -0.41 -11.72 -23.48
N PHE A 99 0.22 -11.26 -24.55
CA PHE A 99 1.61 -11.53 -24.91
C PHE A 99 2.35 -10.22 -25.23
N GLU A 100 3.56 -10.04 -24.69
CA GLU A 100 4.50 -9.01 -25.15
C GLU A 100 5.58 -9.70 -25.99
N HIS A 101 5.50 -9.60 -27.33
CA HIS A 101 6.54 -10.14 -28.21
C HIS A 101 7.79 -9.28 -28.15
N GLN A 102 7.56 -8.00 -28.44
CA GLN A 102 8.49 -6.94 -28.20
C GLN A 102 7.75 -5.74 -27.63
N VAL A 103 8.55 -4.86 -27.07
CA VAL A 103 8.25 -3.48 -26.74
C VAL A 103 7.32 -2.81 -27.78
N GLY A 104 6.04 -2.62 -27.44
CA GLY A 104 5.04 -1.98 -28.31
C GLY A 104 4.37 -2.89 -29.34
N ASP A 105 4.68 -4.19 -29.34
CA ASP A 105 4.13 -5.24 -30.18
C ASP A 105 3.51 -6.33 -29.29
N TYR A 106 2.25 -6.11 -28.94
CA TYR A 106 1.46 -6.98 -28.07
C TYR A 106 0.47 -7.81 -28.88
N THR A 107 0.24 -9.04 -28.46
CA THR A 107 -0.91 -9.83 -28.93
C THR A 107 -1.85 -10.05 -27.75
N SER A 108 -3.07 -9.56 -27.88
CA SER A 108 -4.16 -9.77 -26.93
C SER A 108 -5.12 -10.79 -27.51
N ILE A 109 -5.37 -11.89 -26.80
CA ILE A 109 -6.40 -12.87 -27.15
C ILE A 109 -7.48 -12.83 -26.08
N VAL A 110 -8.62 -12.23 -26.39
CA VAL A 110 -9.78 -12.15 -25.47
C VAL A 110 -10.90 -13.02 -26.02
N GLY A 111 -11.55 -13.80 -25.16
CA GLY A 111 -12.52 -14.78 -25.63
C GLY A 111 -13.21 -15.60 -24.56
N SER A 112 -13.77 -16.73 -24.96
CA SER A 112 -14.52 -17.66 -24.12
C SER A 112 -13.67 -18.83 -23.56
N SER A 113 -12.49 -19.12 -24.12
CA SER A 113 -11.66 -20.26 -23.69
C SER A 113 -11.06 -20.10 -22.29
N ASN A 114 -11.37 -21.03 -21.38
CA ASN A 114 -10.61 -21.26 -20.13
C ASN A 114 -9.48 -22.30 -20.34
N TRP A 115 -8.70 -22.59 -19.30
CA TRP A 115 -7.79 -23.74 -19.31
C TRP A 115 -8.55 -25.04 -19.06
N SER A 116 -9.10 -25.63 -20.13
CA SER A 116 -9.58 -27.02 -20.16
C SER A 116 -9.25 -27.67 -21.50
N ARG A 117 -9.20 -29.00 -21.56
CA ARG A 117 -8.86 -29.71 -22.80
C ARG A 117 -9.82 -29.37 -23.96
N SER A 118 -11.11 -29.22 -23.71
CA SER A 118 -12.08 -28.81 -24.73
C SER A 118 -11.79 -27.38 -25.20
N ALA A 119 -11.81 -26.41 -24.27
CA ALA A 119 -11.64 -24.98 -24.54
C ALA A 119 -10.33 -24.60 -25.25
N LEU A 120 -9.32 -25.46 -25.18
CA LEU A 120 -8.02 -25.25 -25.79
C LEU A 120 -7.82 -25.98 -27.13
N THR A 121 -8.63 -26.98 -27.47
CA THR A 121 -8.39 -27.85 -28.65
C THR A 121 -9.56 -27.88 -29.65
N GLY A 122 -10.58 -28.70 -29.38
CA GLY A 122 -11.73 -28.92 -30.29
C GLY A 122 -13.08 -28.47 -29.71
N GLY A 123 -13.11 -27.80 -28.57
CA GLY A 123 -14.30 -27.11 -28.06
C GLY A 123 -14.61 -25.87 -28.89
N VAL A 124 -15.86 -25.45 -28.86
CA VAL A 124 -16.32 -24.28 -29.61
C VAL A 124 -16.12 -23.03 -28.76
N GLU A 125 -15.20 -22.19 -29.21
CA GLU A 125 -14.79 -21.01 -28.47
C GLU A 125 -14.65 -19.82 -29.43
N TRP A 126 -14.83 -18.61 -28.91
CA TRP A 126 -14.70 -17.37 -29.65
C TRP A 126 -13.51 -16.61 -29.06
N ASN A 127 -12.36 -16.61 -29.73
CA ASN A 127 -11.16 -15.91 -29.24
C ASN A 127 -10.66 -14.91 -30.28
N LEU A 128 -10.81 -13.63 -29.99
CA LEU A 128 -10.36 -12.55 -30.86
C LEU A 128 -8.89 -12.23 -30.56
N MET A 129 -7.99 -12.58 -31.48
CA MET A 129 -6.57 -12.28 -31.41
C MET A 129 -6.28 -10.94 -32.09
N VAL A 130 -6.14 -9.89 -31.30
CA VAL A 130 -5.74 -8.55 -31.75
C VAL A 130 -4.25 -8.34 -31.49
N ARG A 131 -3.46 -8.23 -32.56
CA ARG A 131 -2.07 -7.78 -32.48
C ARG A 131 -2.00 -6.26 -32.62
N GLY A 132 -1.42 -5.56 -31.65
CA GLY A 132 -1.37 -4.10 -31.63
C GLY A 132 -0.55 -3.53 -30.47
N SER A 133 -0.44 -2.21 -30.42
CA SER A 133 0.38 -1.52 -29.41
C SER A 133 -0.43 -1.11 -28.16
N ASP A 134 -1.31 -1.98 -27.67
CA ASP A 134 -2.19 -1.66 -26.54
C ASP A 134 -1.58 -2.02 -25.18
N LEU A 135 -1.08 -1.00 -24.49
CA LEU A 135 -0.66 -1.11 -23.09
C LEU A 135 -1.86 -1.17 -22.12
N ASP A 136 -3.05 -0.70 -22.52
CA ASP A 136 -4.21 -0.59 -21.62
C ASP A 136 -4.70 -1.98 -21.18
N SER A 137 -4.72 -2.96 -22.10
CA SER A 137 -4.96 -4.37 -21.78
C SER A 137 -4.00 -4.92 -20.72
N ILE A 138 -2.69 -4.62 -20.82
CA ILE A 138 -1.70 -5.05 -19.81
C ILE A 138 -1.90 -4.31 -18.47
N ASN A 139 -2.21 -3.02 -18.50
CA ASN A 139 -2.52 -2.25 -17.30
C ASN A 139 -3.76 -2.81 -16.59
N ARG A 140 -4.84 -3.12 -17.33
CA ARG A 140 -6.06 -3.76 -16.80
C ARG A 140 -5.75 -5.12 -16.20
N PHE A 141 -4.97 -5.96 -16.88
CA PHE A 141 -4.51 -7.23 -16.32
C PHE A 141 -3.77 -7.02 -15.00
N MET A 142 -2.78 -6.12 -14.95
CA MET A 142 -1.97 -5.88 -13.76
C MET A 142 -2.80 -5.28 -12.61
N HIS A 143 -3.80 -4.45 -12.90
CA HIS A 143 -4.79 -3.97 -11.92
C HIS A 143 -5.59 -5.14 -11.31
N MET A 144 -6.10 -6.07 -12.12
CA MET A 144 -6.84 -7.25 -11.63
C MET A 144 -5.91 -8.23 -10.89
N PHE A 145 -4.71 -8.45 -11.41
CA PHE A 145 -3.71 -9.38 -10.88
C PHE A 145 -3.21 -8.97 -9.50
N TYR A 146 -3.01 -7.67 -9.24
CA TYR A 146 -2.63 -7.14 -7.93
C TYR A 146 -3.81 -6.53 -7.14
N ALA A 147 -5.06 -6.86 -7.47
CA ALA A 147 -6.22 -6.41 -6.70
C ALA A 147 -6.29 -7.09 -5.32
N ASP A 148 -6.82 -6.41 -4.31
CA ASP A 148 -6.95 -6.91 -2.93
C ASP A 148 -7.75 -8.22 -2.82
N ARG A 149 -8.62 -8.50 -3.79
CA ARG A 149 -9.37 -9.78 -3.91
C ARG A 149 -8.53 -10.94 -4.46
N THR A 150 -7.21 -10.79 -4.61
CA THR A 150 -6.33 -11.87 -5.09
C THR A 150 -5.35 -12.33 -4.01
N VAL A 151 -5.10 -13.64 -3.94
CA VAL A 151 -4.08 -14.24 -3.07
C VAL A 151 -2.99 -14.92 -3.92
N PRO A 152 -1.71 -14.90 -3.52
CA PRO A 152 -0.67 -15.67 -4.19
C PRO A 152 -0.94 -17.18 -4.06
N LEU A 153 -0.73 -17.94 -5.12
CA LEU A 153 -0.71 -19.40 -5.06
C LEU A 153 0.58 -19.84 -4.33
N ASN A 154 0.41 -20.54 -3.22
CA ASN A 154 1.47 -21.16 -2.44
C ASN A 154 0.88 -22.35 -1.66
N ARG A 155 1.70 -23.10 -0.91
CA ARG A 155 1.23 -24.30 -0.19
C ARG A 155 0.08 -24.00 0.78
N VAL A 156 0.11 -22.87 1.49
CA VAL A 156 -0.92 -22.49 2.47
C VAL A 156 -2.23 -22.12 1.77
N THR A 157 -2.18 -21.35 0.68
CA THR A 157 -3.39 -20.97 -0.07
C THR A 157 -3.96 -22.13 -0.90
N LEU A 158 -3.14 -23.08 -1.34
CA LEU A 158 -3.58 -24.33 -1.95
C LEU A 158 -4.36 -25.21 -0.96
N THR A 159 -3.82 -25.45 0.24
CA THR A 159 -4.53 -26.21 1.29
C THR A 159 -5.84 -25.53 1.68
N ARG A 160 -5.84 -24.21 1.89
CA ARG A 160 -7.08 -23.49 2.20
C ARG A 160 -8.11 -23.58 1.07
N TYR A 161 -7.69 -23.52 -0.20
CA TYR A 161 -8.59 -23.70 -1.35
C TYR A 161 -9.18 -25.11 -1.42
N GLN A 162 -8.42 -26.15 -1.03
CA GLN A 162 -8.94 -27.52 -0.91
C GLN A 162 -10.04 -27.61 0.16
N GLU A 163 -9.79 -27.08 1.36
CA GLU A 163 -10.76 -27.01 2.46
C GLU A 163 -12.03 -26.23 2.08
N GLU A 164 -11.87 -25.04 1.48
CA GLU A 164 -12.96 -24.18 1.01
C GLU A 164 -13.82 -24.89 -0.06
N ARG A 165 -13.19 -25.63 -1.00
CA ARG A 165 -13.86 -26.43 -2.05
C ARG A 165 -14.62 -27.62 -1.49
N GLU A 166 -14.09 -28.30 -0.47
CA GLU A 166 -14.77 -29.42 0.18
C GLU A 166 -15.99 -28.96 0.99
N GLN A 167 -15.85 -27.85 1.75
CA GLN A 167 -16.96 -27.23 2.46
C GLN A 167 -18.07 -26.76 1.51
N PHE A 168 -17.72 -26.22 0.34
CA PHE A 168 -18.67 -25.85 -0.71
C PHE A 168 -19.39 -27.08 -1.30
N ARG A 169 -18.66 -28.17 -1.58
CA ARG A 169 -19.25 -29.44 -2.07
C ARG A 169 -20.20 -30.08 -1.05
N ALA A 170 -19.87 -29.99 0.24
CA ALA A 170 -20.69 -30.52 1.32
C ALA A 170 -21.98 -29.70 1.55
N SER A 171 -21.91 -28.38 1.46
CA SER A 171 -23.02 -27.47 1.77
C SER A 171 -23.94 -27.11 0.57
N SER A 172 -23.49 -27.34 -0.67
CA SER A 172 -24.29 -26.99 -1.87
C SER A 172 -25.41 -28.01 -2.16
N PRO A 173 -26.65 -27.55 -2.44
CA PRO A 173 -27.76 -28.41 -2.87
C PRO A 173 -27.51 -29.06 -4.23
N ASP A 174 -28.18 -30.19 -4.49
CA ASP A 174 -27.85 -31.08 -5.61
C ASP A 174 -27.96 -30.43 -7.00
N TRP A 175 -28.86 -29.47 -7.20
CA TRP A 175 -28.95 -28.75 -8.48
C TRP A 175 -27.70 -27.91 -8.81
N ILE A 176 -26.91 -27.48 -7.82
CA ILE A 176 -25.60 -26.84 -8.05
C ILE A 176 -24.58 -27.90 -8.48
N ARG A 177 -24.58 -29.07 -7.83
CA ARG A 177 -23.73 -30.22 -8.21
C ARG A 177 -24.03 -30.67 -9.65
N GLU A 178 -25.29 -30.61 -10.05
CA GLU A 178 -25.77 -30.91 -11.39
C GLU A 178 -25.43 -29.81 -12.40
N TRP A 179 -25.48 -28.53 -11.99
CA TRP A 179 -25.04 -27.39 -12.80
C TRP A 179 -23.53 -27.44 -13.12
N THR A 180 -22.67 -27.72 -12.14
CA THR A 180 -21.21 -27.88 -12.36
C THR A 180 -20.91 -29.05 -13.32
N ARG A 181 -21.70 -30.13 -13.27
CA ARG A 181 -21.63 -31.24 -14.23
C ARG A 181 -22.13 -30.85 -15.62
N ALA A 182 -23.21 -30.08 -15.69
CA ALA A 182 -23.82 -29.64 -16.96
C ALA A 182 -22.96 -28.61 -17.71
N GLU A 183 -22.30 -27.68 -17.01
CA GLU A 183 -21.39 -26.71 -17.65
C GLU A 183 -20.16 -27.43 -18.24
N SER A 184 -19.63 -28.44 -17.53
CA SER A 184 -18.57 -29.34 -18.05
C SER A 184 -18.97 -30.09 -19.33
N ALA A 185 -20.27 -30.32 -19.56
CA ALA A 185 -20.79 -31.07 -20.71
C ALA A 185 -21.22 -30.18 -21.91
N ARG A 186 -21.28 -28.85 -21.75
CA ARG A 186 -21.86 -27.94 -22.75
C ARG A 186 -20.86 -27.35 -23.77
N VAL A 187 -19.57 -27.60 -23.61
CA VAL A 187 -18.46 -26.98 -24.38
C VAL A 187 -18.25 -27.61 -25.78
N MET A 188 -19.33 -27.92 -26.53
CA MET A 188 -19.31 -28.95 -27.60
C MET A 188 -20.01 -28.61 -28.94
N ILE A 189 -20.69 -27.47 -29.13
CA ILE A 189 -21.50 -27.19 -30.36
C ILE A 189 -21.33 -25.75 -30.88
N GLU A 190 -21.44 -25.56 -32.20
CA GLU A 190 -20.72 -24.57 -33.04
C GLU A 190 -21.61 -23.55 -33.79
N GLY A 191 -21.09 -22.34 -34.11
CA GLY A 191 -21.71 -21.41 -35.08
C GLY A 191 -21.46 -19.90 -34.87
N TRP A 192 -21.28 -19.14 -35.98
CA TRP A 192 -21.11 -17.66 -36.08
C TRP A 192 -22.35 -17.00 -36.78
N TRP A 193 -22.56 -15.68 -36.94
CA TRP A 193 -21.82 -14.56 -37.58
C TRP A 193 -22.29 -13.20 -36.97
N GLU A 194 -21.48 -12.14 -36.75
CA GLU A 194 -21.02 -11.05 -37.68
C GLU A 194 -22.14 -10.27 -38.42
N ASP A 195 -22.10 -8.94 -38.64
CA ASP A 195 -21.08 -7.86 -38.46
C ASP A 195 -21.75 -6.59 -37.81
N LEU A 196 -21.51 -5.26 -37.94
CA LEU A 196 -20.66 -4.30 -38.73
C LEU A 196 -20.75 -2.89 -38.03
N LEU A 197 -19.70 -2.02 -38.04
CA LEU A 197 -19.72 -0.52 -38.24
C LEU A 197 -18.38 0.21 -37.84
N PRO A 198 -18.03 1.41 -38.41
CA PRO A 198 -16.67 1.97 -38.36
C PRO A 198 -16.41 3.33 -37.62
N ASP A 199 -15.10 3.59 -37.48
CA ASP A 199 -14.27 4.70 -36.92
C ASP A 199 -14.66 6.19 -37.18
N TYR A 200 -14.21 7.08 -36.27
CA TYR A 200 -13.84 8.49 -36.52
C TYR A 200 -12.80 9.04 -35.49
N GLY A 201 -11.75 9.71 -35.98
CA GLY A 201 -10.56 10.11 -35.19
C GLY A 201 -10.56 11.52 -34.51
N PRO A 202 -9.49 11.86 -33.75
CA PRO A 202 -9.45 13.03 -32.84
C PRO A 202 -8.64 14.25 -33.35
N LEU A 203 -8.90 15.42 -32.74
CA LEU A 203 -8.13 16.67 -32.93
C LEU A 203 -7.54 17.22 -31.61
N THR A 204 -6.40 17.90 -31.73
CA THR A 204 -5.69 18.67 -30.67
C THR A 204 -6.05 20.19 -30.80
N ALA A 205 -5.54 21.20 -30.07
CA ALA A 205 -4.25 21.41 -29.40
C ALA A 205 -4.19 22.67 -28.50
N HIS A 206 -3.10 22.81 -27.73
CA HIS A 206 -2.52 24.05 -27.13
C HIS A 206 -3.35 24.82 -26.06
N GLY A 207 -2.77 25.68 -25.19
CA GLY A 207 -1.37 26.07 -24.90
C GLY A 207 -1.30 26.85 -23.56
N ALA A 208 -0.12 27.03 -22.93
CA ALA A 208 -0.04 27.41 -21.50
C ALA A 208 0.86 28.62 -21.15
N THR A 209 0.50 29.34 -20.08
CA THR A 209 1.25 30.44 -19.45
C THR A 209 2.24 29.95 -18.36
N ARG A 210 3.23 30.79 -18.01
CA ARG A 210 4.37 30.44 -17.14
C ARG A 210 4.01 30.45 -15.65
N LEU A 211 4.17 29.31 -14.97
CA LEU A 211 3.83 29.12 -13.56
C LEU A 211 4.97 29.42 -12.57
N MET A 212 4.58 29.75 -11.33
CA MET A 212 5.45 30.03 -10.17
C MET A 212 5.03 29.20 -8.94
N PRO A 213 5.95 28.83 -8.03
CA PRO A 213 5.66 28.03 -6.84
C PRO A 213 4.90 28.81 -5.75
N ARG A 214 4.04 28.10 -5.00
CA ARG A 214 3.32 28.63 -3.82
C ARG A 214 4.22 28.63 -2.57
N PRO A 215 3.94 29.42 -1.51
CA PRO A 215 4.79 29.52 -0.31
C PRO A 215 5.17 28.17 0.32
N ALA A 216 4.21 27.27 0.55
CA ALA A 216 4.45 25.90 1.04
C ALA A 216 5.43 25.10 0.16
N GLN A 217 5.38 25.32 -1.15
CA GLN A 217 6.26 24.66 -2.11
C GLN A 217 7.67 25.27 -2.06
N VAL A 218 7.81 26.57 -1.78
CA VAL A 218 9.12 27.23 -1.60
C VAL A 218 9.84 26.70 -0.36
N GLU A 219 9.14 26.47 0.75
CA GLU A 219 9.74 25.82 1.93
C GLU A 219 10.17 24.38 1.64
N ALA A 220 9.28 23.56 1.08
CA ALA A 220 9.58 22.17 0.75
C ALA A 220 10.70 22.03 -0.30
N LEU A 221 10.79 22.95 -1.27
CA LEU A 221 11.90 23.02 -2.24
C LEU A 221 13.24 23.32 -1.55
N LYS A 222 13.29 24.31 -0.65
CA LYS A 222 14.50 24.64 0.11
C LYS A 222 14.96 23.46 0.95
N ALA A 223 14.02 22.78 1.62
CA ALA A 223 14.32 21.61 2.43
C ALA A 223 14.88 20.45 1.57
N LEU A 224 14.23 20.11 0.46
CA LEU A 224 14.75 19.11 -0.50
C LEU A 224 16.12 19.48 -1.08
N GLN A 225 16.39 20.76 -1.35
CA GLN A 225 17.69 21.24 -1.82
C GLN A 225 18.77 21.12 -0.74
N ALA A 226 18.46 21.43 0.53
CA ALA A 226 19.38 21.21 1.64
C ALA A 226 19.67 19.71 1.84
N THR A 227 18.63 18.87 1.84
CA THR A 227 18.76 17.40 1.87
C THR A 227 19.65 16.85 0.76
N GLN A 228 19.51 17.38 -0.47
CA GLN A 228 20.37 17.00 -1.60
C GLN A 228 21.82 17.48 -1.41
N ALA A 229 22.03 18.68 -0.86
CA ALA A 229 23.36 19.22 -0.56
C ALA A 229 24.07 18.50 0.59
N GLU A 230 23.32 17.93 1.55
CA GLU A 230 23.82 17.03 2.60
C GLU A 230 24.18 15.62 2.07
N GLY A 231 23.92 15.33 0.79
CA GLY A 231 24.35 14.11 0.11
C GLY A 231 23.35 12.94 0.17
N TYR A 232 22.15 13.14 0.72
CA TYR A 232 21.10 12.12 0.72
C TYR A 232 20.57 11.84 -0.71
N GLN A 233 20.37 10.57 -1.02
CA GLN A 233 19.88 10.10 -2.33
C GLN A 233 18.39 9.71 -2.32
N LYS A 234 17.72 9.78 -1.16
CA LYS A 234 16.29 9.48 -0.98
C LYS A 234 15.69 10.50 -0.03
N ALA A 235 14.45 10.91 -0.26
CA ALA A 235 13.70 11.77 0.65
C ALA A 235 12.19 11.50 0.58
N LEU A 236 11.53 11.58 1.73
CA LEU A 236 10.08 11.66 1.86
C LEU A 236 9.65 13.12 2.09
N VAL A 237 8.59 13.57 1.41
CA VAL A 237 7.88 14.81 1.73
C VAL A 237 6.42 14.52 2.05
N VAL A 238 5.99 15.03 3.20
CA VAL A 238 4.61 14.96 3.70
C VAL A 238 3.97 16.34 3.54
N LEU A 239 2.97 16.43 2.66
CA LEU A 239 2.25 17.66 2.36
C LEU A 239 0.73 17.40 2.21
N PRO A 240 -0.11 18.15 2.95
CA PRO A 240 -1.57 18.07 2.81
C PRO A 240 -2.08 18.22 1.38
N THR A 241 -3.15 17.49 1.08
CA THR A 241 -3.94 17.64 -0.14
C THR A 241 -4.40 19.09 -0.32
N GLY A 242 -4.33 19.59 -1.55
CA GLY A 242 -4.60 21.00 -1.89
C GLY A 242 -3.37 21.91 -2.00
N LEU A 243 -2.23 21.56 -1.36
CA LEU A 243 -0.99 22.35 -1.45
C LEU A 243 -0.15 22.08 -2.72
N GLY A 244 -0.53 21.08 -3.52
CA GLY A 244 0.06 20.82 -4.84
C GLY A 244 1.37 20.03 -4.82
N LYS A 245 1.36 18.83 -4.20
CA LYS A 245 2.46 17.84 -4.22
C LYS A 245 3.09 17.71 -5.62
N THR A 246 2.26 17.55 -6.64
CA THR A 246 2.65 17.37 -8.05
C THR A 246 3.40 18.59 -8.62
N TYR A 247 3.04 19.81 -8.21
CA TYR A 247 3.74 21.03 -8.62
C TYR A 247 5.08 21.19 -7.89
N LEU A 248 5.15 20.89 -6.59
CA LEU A 248 6.43 20.79 -5.87
C LEU A 248 7.38 19.84 -6.62
N ALA A 249 6.89 18.66 -6.98
CA ALA A 249 7.64 17.65 -7.72
C ALA A 249 8.17 18.20 -9.06
N ALA A 250 7.31 18.87 -9.84
CA ALA A 250 7.68 19.49 -11.11
C ALA A 250 8.71 20.64 -10.96
N PHE A 251 8.64 21.42 -9.87
CA PHE A 251 9.62 22.47 -9.59
C PHE A 251 10.96 21.90 -9.13
N PHE A 252 10.98 20.84 -8.32
CA PHE A 252 12.21 20.15 -7.89
C PHE A 252 12.91 19.45 -9.06
N ALA A 253 12.13 18.82 -9.94
CA ALA A 253 12.60 18.13 -11.14
C ALA A 253 13.38 19.01 -12.14
N LYS A 254 13.35 20.35 -12.00
CA LYS A 254 14.19 21.28 -12.77
C LYS A 254 15.69 21.03 -12.61
N ALA A 255 16.15 20.52 -11.47
CA ALA A 255 17.56 20.28 -11.18
C ALA A 255 18.11 18.97 -11.81
N PHE A 256 17.24 18.15 -12.40
CA PHE A 256 17.54 16.81 -12.91
C PHE A 256 17.26 16.79 -14.42
N GLN A 257 17.87 15.89 -15.22
CA GLN A 257 17.59 15.81 -16.66
C GLN A 257 16.51 14.77 -16.95
N ARG A 258 16.80 13.48 -16.68
CA ARG A 258 15.86 12.37 -16.87
C ARG A 258 15.05 12.11 -15.60
N ILE A 259 13.73 12.18 -15.73
CA ILE A 259 12.76 12.06 -14.64
C ILE A 259 11.81 10.89 -14.93
N LEU A 260 11.56 10.06 -13.92
CA LEU A 260 10.45 9.11 -13.90
C LEU A 260 9.44 9.56 -12.84
N PHE A 261 8.18 9.72 -13.24
CA PHE A 261 7.05 9.96 -12.32
C PHE A 261 6.13 8.74 -12.31
N VAL A 262 5.91 8.20 -11.11
CA VAL A 262 5.13 6.98 -10.87
C VAL A 262 3.94 7.29 -9.99
N ALA A 263 2.75 6.85 -10.41
CA ALA A 263 1.52 6.91 -9.65
C ALA A 263 0.62 5.70 -9.94
N HIS A 264 -0.35 5.42 -9.07
CA HIS A 264 -1.20 4.23 -9.19
C HIS A 264 -2.45 4.41 -10.06
N ARG A 265 -2.89 5.65 -10.36
CA ARG A 265 -4.04 5.92 -11.24
C ARG A 265 -3.68 6.70 -12.49
N GLU A 266 -4.36 6.36 -13.57
CA GLU A 266 -4.25 7.04 -14.86
C GLU A 266 -4.66 8.51 -14.79
N GLU A 267 -5.68 8.87 -14.01
CA GLU A 267 -6.09 10.26 -13.79
C GLU A 267 -4.96 11.10 -13.17
N ILE A 268 -4.24 10.56 -12.19
CA ILE A 268 -3.08 11.23 -11.59
C ILE A 268 -1.97 11.38 -12.63
N LEU A 269 -1.64 10.33 -13.38
CA LEU A 269 -0.58 10.40 -14.41
C LEU A 269 -0.89 11.46 -15.47
N ASN A 270 -2.14 11.53 -15.94
CA ASN A 270 -2.56 12.52 -16.93
C ASN A 270 -2.55 13.95 -16.35
N GLN A 271 -2.98 14.15 -15.10
CA GLN A 271 -2.87 15.46 -14.44
C GLN A 271 -1.40 15.86 -14.21
N ALA A 272 -0.57 14.92 -13.75
CA ALA A 272 0.83 15.19 -13.43
C ALA A 272 1.64 15.48 -14.70
N LEU A 273 1.37 14.77 -15.81
CA LEU A 273 1.92 15.08 -17.12
C LEU A 273 1.57 16.52 -17.55
N GLN A 274 0.31 16.95 -17.39
CA GLN A 274 -0.10 18.33 -17.67
C GLN A 274 0.63 19.34 -16.75
N SER A 275 0.69 19.09 -15.44
CA SER A 275 1.38 19.96 -14.48
C SER A 275 2.87 20.10 -14.78
N PHE A 276 3.55 19.00 -15.11
CA PHE A 276 4.96 19.05 -15.51
C PHE A 276 5.16 19.74 -16.86
N GLN A 277 4.29 19.53 -17.86
CA GLN A 277 4.37 20.22 -19.15
C GLN A 277 4.21 21.75 -19.00
N GLN A 278 3.45 22.23 -18.02
CA GLN A 278 3.33 23.66 -17.72
C GLN A 278 4.54 24.24 -16.98
N VAL A 279 5.26 23.42 -16.20
CA VAL A 279 6.45 23.84 -15.41
C VAL A 279 7.78 23.65 -16.16
N LEU A 280 7.82 22.69 -17.10
CA LEU A 280 8.97 22.27 -17.91
C LEU A 280 8.62 22.27 -19.43
N PRO A 281 8.06 23.35 -20.00
CA PRO A 281 7.49 23.34 -21.35
C PRO A 281 8.48 23.05 -22.49
N GLN A 282 9.79 23.18 -22.24
CA GLN A 282 10.86 22.91 -23.20
C GLN A 282 11.36 21.45 -23.18
N ARG A 283 10.77 20.57 -22.36
CA ARG A 283 11.15 19.16 -22.26
C ARG A 283 10.16 18.25 -22.98
N ARG A 284 10.66 17.14 -23.52
CA ARG A 284 9.85 16.06 -24.07
C ARG A 284 9.28 15.24 -22.92
N ILE A 285 8.01 15.45 -22.61
CA ILE A 285 7.30 14.71 -21.57
C ILE A 285 6.33 13.73 -22.24
N ALA A 286 6.31 12.48 -21.78
CA ALA A 286 5.49 11.43 -22.36
C ALA A 286 4.86 10.53 -21.28
N LYS A 287 3.64 10.06 -21.54
CA LYS A 287 3.12 8.86 -20.87
C LYS A 287 3.79 7.64 -21.49
N TYR A 288 4.34 6.78 -20.66
CA TYR A 288 4.85 5.47 -21.06
C TYR A 288 3.71 4.60 -21.60
N ARG A 289 3.83 4.14 -22.84
CA ARG A 289 2.86 3.29 -23.55
C ARG A 289 3.54 2.02 -24.08
N GLY A 290 4.66 1.64 -23.49
CA GLY A 290 5.44 0.48 -23.93
C GLY A 290 6.19 0.68 -25.26
N LYS A 291 6.27 1.88 -25.84
CA LYS A 291 6.89 2.08 -27.16
C LYS A 291 8.39 2.41 -27.08
N PRO A 292 9.20 2.16 -28.13
CA PRO A 292 10.61 2.56 -28.16
C PRO A 292 10.78 4.08 -28.00
N GLU A 293 9.94 4.87 -28.68
CA GLU A 293 9.93 6.34 -28.65
C GLU A 293 9.82 6.92 -27.23
N ASP A 294 9.10 6.24 -26.33
CA ASP A 294 8.87 6.69 -24.95
C ASP A 294 10.18 6.68 -24.13
N LEU A 295 11.18 5.87 -24.48
CA LEU A 295 12.48 5.80 -23.76
C LEU A 295 13.31 7.09 -23.86
N HIS A 296 13.03 7.90 -24.87
CA HIS A 296 13.74 9.13 -25.20
C HIS A 296 13.01 10.38 -24.73
N ALA A 297 12.08 10.25 -23.77
CA ALA A 297 11.47 11.37 -23.06
C ALA A 297 12.35 11.82 -21.89
N ASP A 298 12.44 13.14 -21.66
CA ASP A 298 13.12 13.72 -20.50
C ASP A 298 12.29 13.51 -19.22
N GLY A 299 10.96 13.54 -19.36
CA GLY A 299 10.00 13.23 -18.29
C GLY A 299 9.08 12.08 -18.70
N LEU A 300 9.22 10.94 -18.04
CA LEU A 300 8.40 9.76 -18.31
C LEU A 300 7.37 9.55 -17.20
N PHE A 301 6.10 9.38 -17.59
CA PHE A 301 4.97 9.18 -16.69
C PHE A 301 4.43 7.76 -16.87
N ALA A 302 4.53 6.92 -15.84
CA ALA A 302 4.21 5.49 -15.92
C ALA A 302 3.41 5.01 -14.71
N SER A 303 2.50 4.06 -14.91
CA SER A 303 1.75 3.50 -13.79
C SER A 303 2.57 2.50 -12.98
N VAL A 304 2.29 2.40 -11.68
CA VAL A 304 2.84 1.36 -10.80
C VAL A 304 2.61 -0.04 -11.39
N TYR A 305 1.40 -0.28 -11.89
CA TYR A 305 0.99 -1.56 -12.47
C TYR A 305 1.78 -1.91 -13.74
N THR A 306 2.06 -0.91 -14.59
CA THR A 306 2.91 -1.09 -15.78
C THR A 306 4.35 -1.47 -15.41
N LEU A 307 4.95 -0.76 -14.44
CA LEU A 307 6.35 -0.99 -14.04
C LEU A 307 6.52 -2.20 -13.09
N ALA A 308 5.44 -2.76 -12.56
CA ALA A 308 5.47 -4.04 -11.85
C ALA A 308 5.78 -5.22 -12.80
N GLY A 309 5.36 -5.15 -14.07
CA GLY A 309 5.73 -6.12 -15.12
C GLY A 309 7.24 -6.09 -15.41
N ALA A 310 7.89 -7.25 -15.43
CA ALA A 310 9.34 -7.31 -15.52
C ALA A 310 9.85 -6.88 -16.90
N ALA A 311 9.17 -7.30 -17.97
CA ALA A 311 9.54 -6.96 -19.34
C ALA A 311 9.62 -5.44 -19.57
N HIS A 312 8.62 -4.67 -19.12
CA HIS A 312 8.60 -3.20 -19.23
C HIS A 312 9.68 -2.52 -18.38
N ARG A 313 9.87 -2.97 -17.13
CA ARG A 313 10.83 -2.37 -16.20
C ARG A 313 12.28 -2.62 -16.62
N ASN A 314 12.58 -3.84 -17.09
CA ASN A 314 13.91 -4.26 -17.53
C ASN A 314 14.36 -3.62 -18.86
N ARG A 315 13.50 -2.81 -19.52
CA ARG A 315 13.90 -1.94 -20.65
C ARG A 315 14.80 -0.79 -20.21
N PHE A 316 14.72 -0.41 -18.93
CA PHE A 316 15.47 0.69 -18.36
C PHE A 316 16.60 0.14 -17.50
N ASN A 317 17.80 0.69 -17.67
CA ASN A 317 18.89 0.45 -16.72
C ASN A 317 18.49 1.03 -15.35
N PRO A 318 18.96 0.43 -14.23
CA PRO A 318 18.73 0.98 -12.88
C PRO A 318 19.03 2.48 -12.75
N SER A 319 20.02 2.99 -13.49
CA SER A 319 20.50 4.37 -13.45
C SER A 319 20.00 5.27 -14.59
N ASP A 320 19.00 4.85 -15.39
CA ASP A 320 18.49 5.64 -16.54
C ASP A 320 17.75 6.93 -16.14
N PHE A 321 17.40 7.10 -14.86
CA PHE A 321 16.71 8.29 -14.36
C PHE A 321 17.56 8.99 -13.30
N ASP A 322 17.73 10.30 -13.44
CA ASP A 322 18.38 11.12 -12.42
C ASP A 322 17.47 11.25 -11.19
N LEU A 323 16.16 11.34 -11.41
CA LEU A 323 15.13 11.50 -10.39
C LEU A 323 13.97 10.49 -10.62
N VAL A 324 13.66 9.69 -9.60
CA VAL A 324 12.40 8.94 -9.53
C VAL A 324 11.48 9.60 -8.51
N ILE A 325 10.25 9.90 -8.91
CA ILE A 325 9.21 10.49 -8.09
C ILE A 325 8.09 9.46 -7.97
N ILE A 326 7.63 9.21 -6.75
CA ILE A 326 6.52 8.29 -6.49
C ILE A 326 5.46 9.04 -5.67
N ASP A 327 4.28 9.25 -6.26
CA ASP A 327 3.13 9.87 -5.58
C ASP A 327 2.27 8.83 -4.85
N GLU A 328 1.60 9.27 -3.79
CA GLU A 328 0.98 8.44 -2.75
C GLU A 328 1.90 7.31 -2.26
N PHE A 329 3.14 7.70 -1.96
CA PHE A 329 4.23 6.85 -1.44
C PHE A 329 3.88 6.09 -0.15
N HIS A 330 2.76 6.42 0.52
CA HIS A 330 2.26 5.59 1.61
C HIS A 330 1.96 4.16 1.18
N HIS A 331 1.67 3.89 -0.10
CA HIS A 331 1.51 2.54 -0.64
C HIS A 331 2.83 1.76 -0.84
N ALA A 332 4.01 2.37 -0.64
CA ALA A 332 5.30 1.84 -1.09
C ALA A 332 5.73 0.46 -0.53
N ALA A 333 5.10 -0.01 0.55
CA ALA A 333 5.29 -1.37 1.08
C ALA A 333 4.55 -2.48 0.30
N ALA A 334 3.72 -2.14 -0.70
CA ALA A 334 3.07 -3.12 -1.57
C ALA A 334 4.07 -3.72 -2.59
N SER A 335 3.88 -4.99 -2.97
CA SER A 335 4.83 -5.74 -3.83
C SER A 335 5.06 -5.10 -5.19
N SER A 336 4.03 -4.46 -5.77
CA SER A 336 4.11 -3.72 -7.03
C SER A 336 5.04 -2.50 -6.95
N TYR A 337 4.99 -1.73 -5.85
CA TYR A 337 5.92 -0.63 -5.58
C TYR A 337 7.33 -1.14 -5.24
N GLN A 338 7.44 -2.22 -4.47
CA GLN A 338 8.73 -2.82 -4.10
C GLN A 338 9.55 -3.24 -5.34
N LYS A 339 8.91 -3.86 -6.34
CA LYS A 339 9.57 -4.22 -7.62
C LYS A 339 10.17 -3.02 -8.36
N ILE A 340 9.57 -1.83 -8.22
CA ILE A 340 10.05 -0.57 -8.80
C ILE A 340 11.23 -0.03 -7.98
N LEU A 341 11.07 0.03 -6.65
CA LEU A 341 12.07 0.53 -5.70
C LEU A 341 13.36 -0.30 -5.66
N GLN A 342 13.28 -1.60 -5.91
CA GLN A 342 14.45 -2.51 -5.93
C GLN A 342 15.23 -2.43 -7.25
N HIS A 343 14.56 -2.05 -8.35
CA HIS A 343 15.15 -1.95 -9.68
C HIS A 343 15.86 -0.62 -9.91
N PHE A 344 15.17 0.49 -9.66
CA PHE A 344 15.69 1.82 -9.97
C PHE A 344 16.64 2.35 -8.89
N ARG A 345 17.80 2.83 -9.32
CA ARG A 345 18.85 3.46 -8.50
C ARG A 345 19.18 4.84 -9.07
N PRO A 346 18.25 5.81 -8.93
CA PRO A 346 18.45 7.18 -9.42
C PRO A 346 19.47 7.94 -8.57
N LYS A 347 19.88 9.13 -9.04
CA LYS A 347 20.68 10.07 -8.23
C LYS A 347 19.87 10.63 -7.05
N PHE A 348 18.55 10.71 -7.20
CA PHE A 348 17.63 11.06 -6.12
C PHE A 348 16.28 10.33 -6.26
N LEU A 349 15.70 9.89 -5.14
CA LEU A 349 14.36 9.33 -5.07
C LEU A 349 13.46 10.18 -4.16
N LEU A 350 12.31 10.61 -4.66
CA LEU A 350 11.35 11.46 -3.96
C LEU A 350 10.02 10.74 -3.75
N GLY A 351 9.75 10.34 -2.51
CA GLY A 351 8.43 9.89 -2.06
C GLY A 351 7.55 11.10 -1.71
N LEU A 352 6.32 11.12 -2.21
CA LEU A 352 5.30 12.14 -1.88
C LEU A 352 4.08 11.49 -1.25
N THR A 353 3.60 12.01 -0.13
CA THR A 353 2.34 11.56 0.49
C THR A 353 1.62 12.71 1.19
N ALA A 354 0.30 12.59 1.36
CA ALA A 354 -0.46 13.45 2.26
C ALA A 354 -0.48 12.91 3.71
N THR A 355 -0.26 11.60 3.88
CA THR A 355 -0.34 10.87 5.14
C THR A 355 0.91 10.00 5.32
N PRO A 356 1.76 10.25 6.34
CA PRO A 356 2.86 9.35 6.66
C PRO A 356 2.40 8.20 7.57
N ASP A 357 1.41 8.45 8.42
CA ASP A 357 0.95 7.52 9.45
C ASP A 357 -0.12 6.59 8.84
N ARG A 358 0.25 5.34 8.55
CA ARG A 358 -0.64 4.28 8.00
C ARG A 358 -1.50 3.66 9.10
N THR A 359 -2.77 3.36 8.81
CA THR A 359 -3.65 2.57 9.71
C THR A 359 -3.22 1.11 9.87
N ASP A 360 -2.46 0.60 8.90
CA ASP A 360 -1.76 -0.69 8.92
C ASP A 360 -0.24 -0.51 9.10
N GLY A 361 0.17 0.68 9.58
CA GLY A 361 1.48 1.11 10.11
C GLY A 361 2.78 0.66 9.44
N ARG A 362 2.77 0.08 8.24
CA ARG A 362 4.00 -0.33 7.53
C ARG A 362 4.90 0.88 7.35
N ASP A 363 6.15 0.80 7.82
CA ASP A 363 6.99 1.98 7.93
C ASP A 363 7.48 2.48 6.56
N ILE A 364 6.92 3.62 6.16
CA ILE A 364 7.26 4.33 4.93
C ILE A 364 8.58 5.10 5.10
N PHE A 365 8.97 5.46 6.32
CA PHE A 365 10.21 6.20 6.59
C PHE A 365 11.45 5.35 6.27
N GLY A 366 11.46 4.07 6.65
CA GLY A 366 12.54 3.12 6.34
C GLY A 366 12.83 2.98 4.85
N LEU A 367 11.82 3.10 3.96
CA LEU A 367 12.01 3.03 2.50
C LEU A 367 12.73 4.26 1.93
N CYS A 368 12.67 5.40 2.63
CA CYS A 368 13.46 6.60 2.36
C CYS A 368 14.68 6.74 3.29
N GLU A 369 15.16 5.64 3.89
CA GLU A 369 16.33 5.62 4.80
C GLU A 369 16.17 6.56 6.01
N GLY A 370 14.93 6.71 6.52
CA GLY A 370 14.56 7.60 7.62
C GLY A 370 14.37 9.06 7.21
N ASN A 371 14.77 9.45 6.01
CA ASN A 371 14.92 10.84 5.61
C ASN A 371 13.59 11.53 5.23
N LEU A 372 12.95 12.15 6.22
CA LEU A 372 11.81 13.04 6.07
C LEU A 372 12.29 14.48 5.83
N ALA A 373 12.49 14.85 4.56
CA ALA A 373 13.02 16.17 4.20
C ALA A 373 12.08 17.33 4.56
N TYR A 374 10.76 17.13 4.47
CA TYR A 374 9.79 18.14 4.91
C TYR A 374 8.48 17.49 5.36
N ARG A 375 7.95 17.93 6.51
CA ARG A 375 6.60 17.62 7.00
C ARG A 375 5.86 18.92 7.26
N LEU A 376 4.64 19.01 6.73
CA LEU A 376 3.63 19.96 7.18
C LEU A 376 2.37 19.16 7.53
N THR A 377 1.71 19.50 8.61
CA THR A 377 0.43 18.90 9.00
C THR A 377 -0.75 19.75 8.52
N LEU A 378 -1.95 19.15 8.53
CA LEU A 378 -3.16 19.86 8.12
C LEU A 378 -3.50 21.06 9.04
N PRO A 379 -3.39 20.96 10.38
CA PRO A 379 -3.58 22.12 11.26
C PRO A 379 -2.60 23.26 10.99
N GLU A 380 -1.32 22.97 10.71
CA GLU A 380 -0.33 24.00 10.39
C GLU A 380 -0.63 24.70 9.06
N ALA A 381 -1.04 23.96 8.03
CA ALA A 381 -1.42 24.52 6.74
C ALA A 381 -2.65 25.46 6.83
N ILE A 382 -3.59 25.17 7.73
CA ILE A 382 -4.74 26.04 8.03
C ILE A 382 -4.32 27.25 8.85
N ASN A 383 -3.53 27.06 9.91
CA ASN A 383 -3.02 28.16 10.75
C ASN A 383 -2.17 29.16 9.96
N ARG A 384 -1.41 28.71 8.95
CA ARG A 384 -0.65 29.54 8.00
C ARG A 384 -1.50 30.17 6.89
N GLN A 385 -2.83 29.97 6.91
CA GLN A 385 -3.78 30.45 5.89
C GLN A 385 -3.46 29.95 4.46
N TRP A 386 -2.84 28.78 4.33
CA TRP A 386 -2.54 28.15 3.03
C TRP A 386 -3.65 27.20 2.57
N LEU A 387 -4.53 26.81 3.50
CA LEU A 387 -5.79 26.12 3.29
C LEU A 387 -6.91 26.87 4.01
N ALA A 388 -8.15 26.71 3.54
CA ALA A 388 -9.33 27.21 4.22
C ALA A 388 -9.56 26.44 5.53
N PRO A 389 -10.03 27.10 6.61
CA PRO A 389 -10.47 26.40 7.83
C PRO A 389 -11.75 25.59 7.56
N PHE A 390 -12.10 24.67 8.46
CA PHE A 390 -13.28 23.82 8.32
C PHE A 390 -14.20 23.81 9.54
N TRP A 391 -15.50 23.70 9.28
CA TRP A 391 -16.53 23.42 10.28
C TRP A 391 -17.08 22.02 10.02
N TYR A 392 -16.82 21.11 10.95
CA TYR A 392 -17.17 19.69 10.86
C TYR A 392 -18.45 19.39 11.63
N TYR A 393 -19.37 18.67 10.99
CA TYR A 393 -20.64 18.21 11.54
C TYR A 393 -20.74 16.69 11.39
N GLY A 394 -20.47 15.97 12.48
CA GLY A 394 -20.70 14.53 12.57
C GLY A 394 -22.17 14.25 12.88
N VAL A 395 -22.92 13.78 11.88
CA VAL A 395 -24.36 13.49 11.97
C VAL A 395 -24.55 11.98 12.13
N TYR A 396 -25.52 11.57 12.94
CA TYR A 396 -25.78 10.14 13.17
C TYR A 396 -26.38 9.46 11.92
N ASP A 397 -25.74 8.38 11.50
CA ASP A 397 -26.27 7.47 10.48
C ASP A 397 -27.03 6.32 11.17
N PRO A 398 -28.34 6.16 10.94
CA PRO A 398 -29.15 5.12 11.56
C PRO A 398 -28.96 3.72 10.96
N ILE A 399 -28.13 3.55 9.91
CA ILE A 399 -27.83 2.23 9.35
C ILE A 399 -27.03 1.39 10.35
N ASP A 400 -27.49 0.17 10.61
CA ASP A 400 -26.72 -0.82 11.38
C ASP A 400 -25.71 -1.56 10.49
N TYR A 401 -24.49 -1.02 10.44
CA TYR A 401 -23.34 -1.59 9.76
C TYR A 401 -22.74 -2.84 10.45
N THR A 402 -23.30 -3.30 11.58
CA THR A 402 -22.94 -4.61 12.15
C THR A 402 -23.79 -5.75 11.59
N SER A 403 -24.96 -5.43 11.00
CA SER A 403 -25.79 -6.39 10.26
C SER A 403 -25.26 -6.72 8.86
N ILE A 404 -24.42 -5.83 8.29
CA ILE A 404 -23.87 -5.95 6.93
C ILE A 404 -22.62 -6.84 6.94
N ARG A 405 -22.56 -7.82 6.04
CA ARG A 405 -21.46 -8.78 5.92
C ARG A 405 -20.14 -8.09 5.60
N TRP A 406 -19.10 -8.47 6.33
CA TRP A 406 -17.73 -8.01 6.09
C TRP A 406 -16.96 -8.96 5.15
N ARG A 407 -16.41 -8.43 4.06
CA ARG A 407 -15.65 -9.12 3.01
C ARG A 407 -14.17 -8.71 3.08
N GLN A 408 -13.36 -9.41 3.87
CA GLN A 408 -11.91 -9.19 4.06
C GLN A 408 -11.50 -7.77 4.49
N THR A 409 -11.57 -6.79 3.59
CA THR A 409 -11.18 -5.38 3.77
C THR A 409 -12.34 -4.39 3.74
N HIS A 410 -13.55 -4.79 3.31
CA HIS A 410 -14.69 -3.89 3.06
C HIS A 410 -16.05 -4.56 3.42
N TYR A 411 -17.16 -3.82 3.26
CA TYR A 411 -18.53 -4.37 3.38
C TYR A 411 -18.98 -5.02 2.07
N ASP A 412 -19.97 -5.92 2.15
CA ASP A 412 -20.73 -6.36 0.98
C ASP A 412 -21.43 -5.18 0.31
N GLU A 413 -21.20 -5.01 -1.00
CA GLU A 413 -21.64 -3.86 -1.77
C GLU A 413 -23.16 -3.82 -2.00
N GLU A 414 -23.81 -4.97 -2.18
CA GLU A 414 -25.26 -5.04 -2.44
C GLU A 414 -26.06 -4.97 -1.14
N GLU A 415 -25.59 -5.61 -0.06
CA GLU A 415 -26.19 -5.46 1.27
C GLU A 415 -26.10 -3.99 1.76
N LEU A 416 -24.93 -3.35 1.61
CA LEU A 416 -24.74 -1.94 1.95
C LEU A 416 -25.60 -1.03 1.08
N LEU A 417 -25.62 -1.24 -0.23
CA LEU A 417 -26.46 -0.46 -1.16
C LEU A 417 -27.94 -0.55 -0.77
N ARG A 418 -28.45 -1.75 -0.47
CA ARG A 418 -29.85 -1.98 -0.08
C ARG A 418 -30.25 -1.24 1.20
N MET A 419 -29.33 -1.02 2.12
CA MET A 419 -29.56 -0.18 3.31
C MET A 419 -29.52 1.31 2.98
N GLN A 420 -28.59 1.73 2.11
CA GLN A 420 -28.40 3.13 1.76
C GLN A 420 -29.44 3.68 0.75
N THR A 421 -30.03 2.84 -0.10
CA THR A 421 -31.12 3.24 -1.03
C THR A 421 -32.51 3.24 -0.40
N GLN A 422 -32.61 3.30 0.94
CA GLN A 422 -33.89 3.47 1.62
C GLN A 422 -34.27 4.95 1.68
N SER A 423 -35.54 5.28 1.38
CA SER A 423 -36.03 6.67 1.41
C SER A 423 -35.92 7.31 2.80
N SER A 424 -35.94 6.51 3.86
CA SER A 424 -35.67 6.92 5.25
C SER A 424 -34.23 7.41 5.43
N HIS A 425 -33.24 6.67 4.94
CA HIS A 425 -31.84 7.10 4.94
C HIS A 425 -31.63 8.32 4.05
N ALA A 426 -32.21 8.34 2.84
CA ALA A 426 -32.12 9.49 1.92
C ALA A 426 -32.66 10.80 2.54
N GLU A 427 -33.72 10.73 3.35
CA GLU A 427 -34.26 11.87 4.10
C GLU A 427 -33.28 12.36 5.20
N VAL A 428 -32.54 11.47 5.86
CA VAL A 428 -31.48 11.84 6.81
C VAL A 428 -30.33 12.56 6.09
N VAL A 429 -29.86 12.01 4.96
CA VAL A 429 -28.82 12.63 4.12
C VAL A 429 -29.26 14.03 3.67
N TYR A 430 -30.50 14.15 3.19
CA TYR A 430 -31.06 15.42 2.72
C TYR A 430 -31.19 16.45 3.85
N ARG A 431 -31.66 16.06 5.04
CA ARG A 431 -31.76 16.98 6.19
C ARG A 431 -30.39 17.43 6.70
N ALA A 432 -29.44 16.50 6.80
CA ALA A 432 -28.07 16.79 7.19
C ALA A 432 -27.43 17.83 6.24
N TRP A 433 -27.62 17.64 4.94
CA TRP A 433 -27.22 18.61 3.92
C TRP A 433 -27.95 19.95 4.08
N GLN A 434 -29.29 19.96 4.07
CA GLN A 434 -30.09 21.17 4.11
C GLN A 434 -29.81 22.04 5.34
N THR A 435 -29.48 21.43 6.48
CA THR A 435 -29.18 22.14 7.74
C THR A 435 -27.82 22.85 7.74
N HIS A 436 -26.83 22.34 6.99
CA HIS A 436 -25.43 22.75 7.14
C HIS A 436 -24.76 23.25 5.86
N HIS A 437 -25.28 22.95 4.67
CA HIS A 437 -24.64 23.31 3.41
C HIS A 437 -24.41 24.82 3.21
N LEU A 438 -23.36 25.13 2.44
CA LEU A 438 -23.11 26.45 1.88
C LEU A 438 -23.60 26.46 0.41
N THR A 439 -22.77 26.80 -0.58
CA THR A 439 -23.23 27.03 -1.96
C THR A 439 -22.94 25.90 -2.95
N LYS A 440 -21.84 25.15 -2.77
CA LYS A 440 -21.30 24.21 -3.78
C LYS A 440 -20.81 22.93 -3.11
N THR A 441 -21.63 21.88 -3.22
CA THR A 441 -21.44 20.63 -2.49
C THR A 441 -20.82 19.52 -3.33
N LEU A 442 -19.87 18.79 -2.73
CA LEU A 442 -19.35 17.53 -3.25
C LEU A 442 -19.82 16.37 -2.36
N GLY A 443 -20.68 15.50 -2.90
CA GLY A 443 -21.23 14.33 -2.22
C GLY A 443 -20.42 13.07 -2.51
N PHE A 444 -19.97 12.36 -1.49
CA PHE A 444 -19.18 11.12 -1.61
C PHE A 444 -20.01 9.90 -1.24
N CYS A 445 -20.30 9.06 -2.23
CA CYS A 445 -21.14 7.87 -2.11
C CYS A 445 -20.30 6.57 -2.12
N SER A 446 -20.94 5.47 -1.75
CA SER A 446 -20.38 4.11 -1.69
C SER A 446 -20.29 3.43 -3.06
N SER A 447 -21.31 3.55 -3.91
CA SER A 447 -21.35 2.94 -5.24
C SER A 447 -22.16 3.79 -6.23
N VAL A 448 -21.99 3.56 -7.54
CA VAL A 448 -22.59 4.39 -8.61
C VAL A 448 -24.12 4.42 -8.51
N ARG A 449 -24.73 3.29 -8.16
CA ARG A 449 -26.18 3.15 -7.92
C ARG A 449 -26.65 4.00 -6.73
N HIS A 450 -25.84 4.17 -5.68
CA HIS A 450 -26.15 5.06 -4.55
C HIS A 450 -26.03 6.54 -4.95
N ALA A 451 -25.03 6.92 -5.76
CA ALA A 451 -24.90 8.30 -6.27
C ALA A 451 -26.03 8.69 -7.23
N GLN A 452 -26.47 7.77 -8.09
CA GLN A 452 -27.66 7.91 -8.93
C GLN A 452 -28.90 8.17 -8.08
N PHE A 453 -29.21 7.26 -7.16
CA PHE A 453 -30.37 7.33 -6.26
C PHE A 453 -30.42 8.65 -5.45
N LEU A 454 -29.32 9.07 -4.82
CA LEU A 454 -29.31 10.33 -4.09
C LEU A 454 -29.48 11.54 -5.02
N SER A 455 -28.89 11.52 -6.22
CA SER A 455 -29.08 12.61 -7.18
C SER A 455 -30.53 12.73 -7.64
N GLU A 456 -31.22 11.60 -7.84
CA GLU A 456 -32.64 11.56 -8.20
C GLU A 456 -33.53 12.08 -7.06
N ILE A 457 -33.29 11.65 -5.81
CA ILE A 457 -34.04 12.13 -4.63
C ILE A 457 -33.82 13.64 -4.42
N PHE A 458 -32.61 14.15 -4.64
CA PHE A 458 -32.32 15.58 -4.52
C PHE A 458 -32.99 16.39 -5.65
N GLN A 459 -33.00 15.89 -6.89
CA GLN A 459 -33.74 16.49 -8.01
C GLN A 459 -35.26 16.51 -7.75
N GLN A 460 -35.84 15.43 -7.22
CA GLN A 460 -37.26 15.36 -6.83
C GLN A 460 -37.62 16.38 -5.73
N LYS A 461 -36.65 16.76 -4.89
CA LYS A 461 -36.77 17.82 -3.88
C LYS A 461 -36.45 19.22 -4.41
N GLY A 462 -36.22 19.38 -5.71
CA GLY A 462 -35.96 20.66 -6.38
C GLY A 462 -34.51 21.15 -6.34
N ILE A 463 -33.57 20.35 -5.86
CA ILE A 463 -32.14 20.70 -5.78
C ILE A 463 -31.44 20.36 -7.12
N ARG A 464 -30.56 21.24 -7.59
CA ARG A 464 -29.87 21.08 -8.87
C ARG A 464 -28.69 20.14 -8.70
N SER A 465 -29.00 18.85 -8.67
CA SER A 465 -28.06 17.76 -8.42
C SER A 465 -27.61 17.07 -9.71
N ALA A 466 -26.36 16.62 -9.75
CA ALA A 466 -25.85 15.68 -10.74
C ALA A 466 -25.03 14.56 -10.07
N TRP A 467 -24.73 13.50 -10.81
CA TRP A 467 -23.80 12.44 -10.38
C TRP A 467 -22.73 12.16 -11.44
N VAL A 468 -21.55 11.69 -11.01
CA VAL A 468 -20.40 11.39 -11.88
C VAL A 468 -19.50 10.28 -11.32
N ASP A 469 -19.00 9.40 -12.19
CA ASP A 469 -18.35 8.14 -11.84
C ASP A 469 -17.06 7.85 -12.65
N GLY A 470 -16.45 6.69 -12.37
CA GLY A 470 -15.21 6.19 -12.98
C GLY A 470 -15.27 5.95 -14.51
N GLU A 471 -16.46 5.85 -15.10
CA GLU A 471 -16.65 5.57 -16.53
C GLU A 471 -17.16 6.77 -17.34
N SER A 472 -17.76 7.77 -16.68
CA SER A 472 -18.25 9.01 -17.29
C SER A 472 -17.20 9.69 -18.18
N GLY A 473 -17.48 9.79 -19.48
CA GLY A 473 -16.55 10.36 -20.45
C GLY A 473 -16.06 11.77 -20.12
N MET A 474 -14.81 12.06 -20.49
CA MET A 474 -14.08 13.31 -20.15
C MET A 474 -14.74 14.61 -20.65
N ALA A 475 -15.73 14.55 -21.54
CA ALA A 475 -16.59 15.68 -21.87
C ALA A 475 -17.63 15.95 -20.77
N ARG A 476 -18.43 14.94 -20.39
CA ARG A 476 -19.46 15.02 -19.33
C ARG A 476 -18.86 15.44 -17.99
N ARG A 477 -17.70 14.88 -17.60
CA ARG A 477 -16.95 15.30 -16.40
C ARG A 477 -16.65 16.80 -16.40
N ARG A 478 -16.08 17.32 -17.50
CA ARG A 478 -15.73 18.75 -17.63
C ARG A 478 -16.95 19.67 -17.70
N GLN A 479 -18.10 19.19 -18.17
CA GLN A 479 -19.32 19.97 -18.15
C GLN A 479 -19.86 20.10 -16.72
N ILE A 480 -20.10 18.99 -16.02
CA ILE A 480 -20.59 18.98 -14.62
C ILE A 480 -19.72 19.85 -13.69
N ILE A 481 -18.39 19.86 -13.88
CA ILE A 481 -17.48 20.74 -13.13
C ILE A 481 -17.77 22.22 -13.41
N ARG A 482 -17.91 22.63 -14.67
CA ARG A 482 -18.24 24.02 -15.05
C ARG A 482 -19.61 24.45 -14.53
N ASP A 483 -20.57 23.54 -14.57
CA ASP A 483 -21.94 23.79 -14.13
C ASP A 483 -21.95 24.05 -12.61
N LEU A 484 -21.21 23.25 -11.83
CA LEU A 484 -20.97 23.51 -10.40
C LEU A 484 -20.14 24.78 -10.16
N GLU A 485 -19.12 25.06 -10.98
CA GLU A 485 -18.29 26.27 -10.85
C GLU A 485 -19.11 27.55 -11.03
N ARG A 486 -20.03 27.58 -11.99
CA ARG A 486 -20.96 28.67 -12.24
C ARG A 486 -22.12 28.74 -11.24
N GLY A 487 -22.37 27.67 -10.49
CA GLY A 487 -23.56 27.56 -9.65
C GLY A 487 -24.83 27.31 -10.46
N GLU A 488 -24.72 26.64 -11.61
CA GLU A 488 -25.83 25.99 -12.32
C GLU A 488 -26.25 24.69 -11.60
N LEU A 489 -25.33 24.04 -10.89
CA LEU A 489 -25.56 22.94 -9.95
C LEU A 489 -25.26 23.36 -8.49
N ASP A 490 -26.00 22.78 -7.54
CA ASP A 490 -25.84 22.96 -6.09
C ASP A 490 -24.98 21.84 -5.45
N ILE A 491 -25.10 20.62 -5.98
CA ILE A 491 -24.45 19.41 -5.48
C ILE A 491 -24.06 18.46 -6.61
N VAL A 492 -22.89 17.83 -6.49
CA VAL A 492 -22.48 16.72 -7.36
C VAL A 492 -22.12 15.51 -6.51
N PHE A 493 -22.86 14.42 -6.69
CA PHE A 493 -22.56 13.11 -6.08
C PHE A 493 -21.52 12.33 -6.88
N SER A 494 -20.63 11.62 -6.21
CA SER A 494 -19.58 10.84 -6.86
C SER A 494 -19.07 9.66 -6.05
N VAL A 495 -18.45 8.73 -6.77
CA VAL A 495 -17.97 7.44 -6.30
C VAL A 495 -16.55 7.28 -6.79
N ASP A 496 -15.62 7.46 -5.85
CA ASP A 496 -14.15 7.33 -5.97
C ASP A 496 -13.44 8.21 -7.03
N LEU A 497 -14.15 8.79 -7.99
CA LEU A 497 -13.61 9.72 -9.00
C LEU A 497 -13.13 11.02 -8.37
N PHE A 498 -13.86 11.58 -7.41
CA PHE A 498 -13.40 12.75 -6.65
C PHE A 498 -12.49 12.39 -5.46
N ASN A 499 -11.94 11.18 -5.36
CA ASN A 499 -10.85 10.95 -4.39
C ASN A 499 -9.54 11.53 -4.92
N GLU A 500 -9.24 11.35 -6.21
CA GLU A 500 -7.95 11.72 -6.85
C GLU A 500 -8.16 12.51 -8.18
N GLY A 501 -7.15 13.24 -8.66
CA GLY A 501 -7.18 13.90 -9.98
C GLY A 501 -7.90 15.26 -10.13
N ILE A 502 -9.17 15.45 -9.74
CA ILE A 502 -9.92 16.67 -10.14
C ILE A 502 -9.68 17.86 -9.17
N ASP A 503 -9.58 19.09 -9.67
CA ASP A 503 -9.42 20.34 -8.90
C ASP A 503 -10.67 21.23 -9.06
N ILE A 504 -11.36 21.56 -7.96
CA ILE A 504 -12.53 22.44 -7.93
C ILE A 504 -12.45 23.34 -6.68
N PRO A 505 -11.65 24.42 -6.68
CA PRO A 505 -11.39 25.22 -5.47
C PRO A 505 -12.64 25.86 -4.85
N VAL A 506 -13.67 26.10 -5.68
CA VAL A 506 -14.93 26.73 -5.32
C VAL A 506 -15.91 25.84 -4.55
N VAL A 507 -15.64 24.52 -4.42
CA VAL A 507 -16.41 23.64 -3.53
C VAL A 507 -16.23 24.11 -2.10
N ASP A 508 -17.33 24.45 -1.42
CA ASP A 508 -17.34 24.96 -0.05
C ASP A 508 -17.97 23.98 0.95
N THR A 509 -18.63 22.93 0.46
CA THR A 509 -19.33 21.93 1.27
C THR A 509 -18.90 20.52 0.85
N ILE A 510 -18.49 19.69 1.80
CA ILE A 510 -18.21 18.26 1.60
C ILE A 510 -19.27 17.45 2.34
N LEU A 511 -19.93 16.52 1.66
CA LEU A 511 -20.94 15.62 2.22
C LEU A 511 -20.47 14.17 2.07
N LEU A 512 -20.21 13.48 3.19
CA LEU A 512 -19.72 12.11 3.22
C LEU A 512 -20.87 11.16 3.57
N VAL A 513 -21.30 10.35 2.59
CA VAL A 513 -22.46 9.45 2.68
C VAL A 513 -22.03 7.98 2.53
N ARG A 514 -20.84 7.65 3.05
CA ARG A 514 -20.27 6.31 2.96
C ARG A 514 -19.47 5.95 4.21
N PRO A 515 -19.39 4.66 4.59
CA PRO A 515 -18.53 4.20 5.67
C PRO A 515 -17.06 4.39 5.29
N THR A 516 -16.50 5.56 5.58
CA THR A 516 -15.11 5.90 5.24
C THR A 516 -14.14 5.29 6.26
N GLN A 517 -13.82 4.02 6.04
CA GLN A 517 -13.01 3.13 6.90
C GLN A 517 -11.51 3.47 6.93
N SER A 518 -11.04 4.31 6.00
CA SER A 518 -9.64 4.71 5.86
C SER A 518 -9.48 6.21 6.12
N SER A 519 -8.64 6.55 7.10
CA SER A 519 -8.26 7.94 7.40
C SER A 519 -7.56 8.62 6.22
N ILE A 520 -6.84 7.86 5.39
CA ILE A 520 -6.15 8.36 4.19
C ILE A 520 -7.17 8.88 3.17
N VAL A 521 -8.18 8.07 2.84
CA VAL A 521 -9.25 8.44 1.91
C VAL A 521 -10.04 9.63 2.46
N PHE A 522 -10.34 9.63 3.77
CA PHE A 522 -10.98 10.77 4.42
C PHE A 522 -10.17 12.07 4.28
N ILE A 523 -8.85 12.06 4.52
CA ILE A 523 -7.98 13.24 4.40
C ILE A 523 -7.85 13.69 2.93
N GLN A 524 -7.79 12.75 1.98
CA GLN A 524 -7.81 13.04 0.54
C GLN A 524 -9.10 13.75 0.11
N GLN A 525 -10.26 13.28 0.61
CA GLN A 525 -11.58 13.87 0.37
C GLN A 525 -11.69 15.27 1.01
N LEU A 526 -11.30 15.40 2.29
CA LEU A 526 -11.33 16.65 3.04
C LEU A 526 -10.50 17.76 2.37
N GLY A 527 -9.24 17.50 2.01
CA GLY A 527 -8.33 18.48 1.38
C GLY A 527 -8.70 18.95 -0.03
N ARG A 528 -9.91 18.61 -0.50
CA ARG A 528 -10.57 19.21 -1.68
C ARG A 528 -11.41 20.40 -1.27
N GLY A 529 -12.24 20.22 -0.25
CA GLY A 529 -12.98 21.29 0.41
C GLY A 529 -12.07 22.34 1.06
N LEU A 530 -10.84 21.99 1.48
CA LEU A 530 -9.93 22.95 2.12
C LEU A 530 -9.15 23.86 1.15
N ARG A 531 -9.39 23.80 -0.16
CA ARG A 531 -8.72 24.68 -1.13
C ARG A 531 -9.24 26.12 -1.03
N LEU A 532 -8.33 27.10 -1.08
CA LEU A 532 -8.68 28.52 -1.07
C LEU A 532 -9.39 28.92 -2.38
N SER A 533 -10.41 29.78 -2.27
CA SER A 533 -11.14 30.37 -3.40
C SER A 533 -11.58 31.79 -3.03
N SER A 534 -11.80 32.63 -4.04
CA SER A 534 -12.47 33.93 -3.82
C SER A 534 -13.87 33.70 -3.22
N GLY A 535 -14.29 34.59 -2.31
CA GLY A 535 -15.57 34.55 -1.61
C GLY A 535 -15.71 33.49 -0.50
N LYS A 536 -14.75 32.58 -0.34
CA LYS A 536 -14.84 31.42 0.56
C LYS A 536 -14.14 31.67 1.89
N SER A 537 -14.89 31.70 2.99
CA SER A 537 -14.36 31.92 4.35
C SER A 537 -13.91 30.63 5.05
N HIS A 538 -14.61 29.53 4.82
CA HIS A 538 -14.35 28.21 5.39
C HIS A 538 -14.91 27.10 4.48
N CYS A 539 -14.68 25.85 4.85
CA CYS A 539 -15.36 24.68 4.30
C CYS A 539 -16.31 24.08 5.33
N VAL A 540 -17.54 23.75 4.95
CA VAL A 540 -18.39 22.85 5.73
C VAL A 540 -18.07 21.40 5.38
N VAL A 541 -18.07 20.53 6.40
CA VAL A 541 -17.91 19.07 6.24
C VAL A 541 -19.04 18.40 7.01
N ILE A 542 -19.84 17.60 6.32
CA ILE A 542 -21.00 16.87 6.87
C ILE A 542 -20.68 15.39 6.71
N ASP A 543 -20.48 14.68 7.83
CA ASP A 543 -20.08 13.27 7.84
C ASP A 543 -21.15 12.42 8.51
N LEU A 544 -21.69 11.45 7.78
CA LEU A 544 -22.63 10.48 8.33
C LEU A 544 -21.85 9.38 9.05
N ILE A 545 -22.06 9.29 10.37
CA ILE A 545 -21.31 8.42 11.28
C ILE A 545 -22.29 7.43 11.93
N GLY A 546 -22.18 6.17 11.49
CA GLY A 546 -22.85 5.01 12.07
C GLY A 546 -21.84 4.08 12.75
N ASN A 547 -22.29 2.89 13.13
CA ASN A 547 -21.46 1.86 13.79
C ASN A 547 -20.55 1.06 12.82
N TYR A 548 -20.09 1.67 11.72
CA TYR A 548 -19.19 1.01 10.76
C TYR A 548 -17.78 0.84 11.31
N ARG A 549 -17.09 -0.24 10.90
CA ARG A 549 -15.70 -0.50 11.32
C ARG A 549 -14.80 0.71 11.08
N ASN A 550 -13.94 0.99 12.07
CA ASN A 550 -12.97 2.09 12.09
C ASN A 550 -13.56 3.52 12.08
N ALA A 551 -14.87 3.72 12.32
CA ALA A 551 -15.44 5.06 12.47
C ALA A 551 -14.75 5.88 13.58
N ASP A 552 -14.28 5.22 14.64
CA ASP A 552 -13.51 5.78 15.74
C ASP A 552 -12.09 6.20 15.36
N ALA A 553 -11.46 5.55 14.36
CA ALA A 553 -10.17 5.97 13.82
C ALA A 553 -10.25 7.32 13.08
N LYS A 554 -11.46 7.79 12.70
CA LYS A 554 -11.67 9.16 12.20
C LYS A 554 -11.41 10.25 13.25
N LEU A 555 -11.15 9.93 14.52
CA LEU A 555 -10.75 10.94 15.50
C LEU A 555 -9.23 11.16 15.54
N GLU A 556 -8.44 10.21 15.03
CA GLU A 556 -6.98 10.21 15.18
C GLU A 556 -6.28 11.19 14.21
N TRP A 557 -6.88 11.51 13.05
CA TRP A 557 -6.33 12.53 12.12
C TRP A 557 -6.37 13.97 12.66
N LEU A 558 -7.17 14.22 13.70
CA LEU A 558 -7.20 15.50 14.43
C LEU A 558 -6.06 15.63 15.45
N GLY A 559 -5.12 14.66 15.48
CA GLY A 559 -3.90 14.70 16.29
C GLY A 559 -4.06 14.14 17.71
N VAL A 560 -5.22 13.56 18.05
CA VAL A 560 -5.49 13.01 19.38
C VAL A 560 -5.53 11.49 19.34
N SER A 561 -4.48 10.87 19.88
CA SER A 561 -4.49 9.44 20.25
C SER A 561 -5.43 9.24 21.44
N ILE A 562 -6.47 8.40 21.30
CA ILE A 562 -7.50 8.19 22.32
C ILE A 562 -7.17 6.97 23.20
N PRO A 563 -6.90 7.15 24.51
CA PRO A 563 -6.84 6.03 25.45
C PRO A 563 -8.25 5.51 25.75
N SER A 564 -8.45 4.19 25.70
CA SER A 564 -9.76 3.55 25.89
C SER A 564 -10.45 3.90 27.22
N ALA A 565 -9.66 4.19 28.27
CA ALA A 565 -10.15 4.60 29.58
C ALA A 565 -10.72 6.05 29.66
N ALA A 566 -10.52 6.88 28.63
CA ALA A 566 -10.75 8.33 28.70
C ALA A 566 -11.66 8.91 27.59
N ALA A 567 -12.44 8.09 26.89
CA ALA A 567 -13.19 8.46 25.68
C ALA A 567 -14.00 9.78 25.78
N ALA A 568 -14.71 10.02 26.88
CA ALA A 568 -15.49 11.26 27.08
C ALA A 568 -14.61 12.52 27.14
N ASN A 569 -13.43 12.44 27.77
CA ASN A 569 -12.47 13.53 27.82
C ASN A 569 -11.75 13.73 26.47
N ALA A 570 -11.67 12.67 25.65
CA ALA A 570 -10.98 12.73 24.36
C ALA A 570 -11.67 13.66 23.36
N PHE A 571 -13.01 13.66 23.28
CA PHE A 571 -13.74 14.61 22.41
C PHE A 571 -13.53 16.07 22.82
N THR A 572 -13.40 16.34 24.12
CA THR A 572 -13.06 17.66 24.65
C THR A 572 -11.62 18.04 24.30
N ALA A 573 -10.67 17.10 24.41
CA ALA A 573 -9.28 17.30 24.00
C ALA A 573 -9.14 17.58 22.49
N VAL A 574 -9.86 16.84 21.64
CA VAL A 574 -9.94 17.07 20.18
C VAL A 574 -10.47 18.47 19.88
N ARG A 575 -11.56 18.90 20.53
CA ARG A 575 -12.08 20.26 20.36
C ARG A 575 -11.08 21.34 20.79
N ALA A 576 -10.26 21.07 21.81
CA ALA A 576 -9.21 21.99 22.26
C ALA A 576 -7.93 21.99 21.40
N SER A 577 -7.69 20.95 20.59
CA SER A 577 -6.51 20.84 19.70
C SER A 577 -6.74 21.35 18.27
N LEU A 578 -7.93 21.83 17.95
CA LEU A 578 -8.26 22.39 16.63
C LEU A 578 -7.55 23.74 16.37
N PRO A 579 -7.22 24.07 15.10
CA PRO A 579 -6.96 25.43 14.66
C PRO A 579 -8.04 26.41 15.13
N GLN A 580 -7.67 27.62 15.54
CA GLN A 580 -8.60 28.61 16.12
C GLN A 580 -9.79 28.97 15.22
N ALA A 581 -9.64 28.84 13.90
CA ALA A 581 -10.69 29.10 12.91
C ALA A 581 -11.53 27.86 12.54
N CYS A 582 -11.15 26.66 13.01
CA CYS A 582 -11.89 25.42 12.78
C CYS A 582 -12.90 25.13 13.89
N ARG A 583 -13.93 24.35 13.56
CA ARG A 583 -14.98 23.91 14.49
C ARG A 583 -15.28 22.44 14.28
N MET A 584 -15.63 21.73 15.35
CA MET A 584 -16.15 20.36 15.28
C MET A 584 -17.34 20.19 16.20
N ASP A 585 -18.49 19.89 15.60
CA ASP A 585 -19.71 19.47 16.27
C ASP A 585 -20.03 18.02 15.90
N LEU A 586 -20.44 17.25 16.90
CA LEU A 586 -20.87 15.86 16.76
C LEU A 586 -22.23 15.76 17.45
N ALA A 587 -23.17 15.04 16.83
CA ALA A 587 -24.42 14.66 17.47
C ALA A 587 -24.16 13.80 18.72
N ILE A 588 -25.08 13.80 19.69
CA ILE A 588 -24.90 13.07 20.96
C ILE A 588 -24.83 11.56 20.69
N GLU A 589 -25.70 11.10 19.79
CA GLU A 589 -25.81 9.74 19.28
C GLU A 589 -24.50 9.28 18.60
N VAL A 590 -23.80 10.19 17.90
CA VAL A 590 -22.47 9.93 17.32
C VAL A 590 -21.43 9.76 18.41
N ILE A 591 -21.43 10.63 19.43
CA ILE A 591 -20.51 10.53 20.57
C ILE A 591 -20.73 9.19 21.32
N ASP A 592 -21.98 8.75 21.48
CA ASP A 592 -22.31 7.47 22.10
C ASP A 592 -21.88 6.26 21.25
N VAL A 593 -22.10 6.28 19.94
CA VAL A 593 -21.63 5.23 19.02
C VAL A 593 -20.12 5.12 19.04
N LEU A 594 -19.40 6.23 18.86
CA LEU A 594 -17.94 6.25 18.86
C LEU A 594 -17.38 5.86 20.23
N THR A 595 -17.99 6.31 21.35
CA THR A 595 -17.59 5.90 22.71
C THR A 595 -17.81 4.40 22.93
N ARG A 596 -18.90 3.83 22.41
CA ARG A 596 -19.17 2.39 22.47
C ARG A 596 -18.11 1.62 21.68
N MET A 597 -17.77 2.07 20.47
CA MET A 597 -16.73 1.47 19.64
C MET A 597 -15.33 1.55 20.28
N ILE A 598 -14.95 2.70 20.85
CA ILE A 598 -13.67 2.87 21.56
C ILE A 598 -13.56 1.92 22.76
N ARG A 599 -14.66 1.67 23.47
CA ARG A 599 -14.75 0.67 24.56
C ARG A 599 -14.77 -0.78 24.06
N GLN A 600 -15.26 -1.01 22.83
CA GLN A 600 -15.34 -2.31 22.17
C GLN A 600 -14.14 -2.59 21.24
N ARG A 601 -13.12 -1.71 21.18
CA ARG A 601 -11.90 -1.93 20.39
C ARG A 601 -11.34 -3.32 20.70
N THR A 602 -11.08 -4.08 19.65
CA THR A 602 -10.53 -5.43 19.68
C THR A 602 -9.38 -5.52 20.70
N PRO A 603 -9.36 -6.53 21.60
CA PRO A 603 -8.30 -6.66 22.60
C PRO A 603 -6.92 -6.55 21.95
N ARG A 604 -6.05 -5.74 22.55
CA ARG A 604 -4.76 -5.36 21.97
C ARG A 604 -3.96 -6.56 21.46
N LYS A 605 -3.97 -7.67 22.23
CA LYS A 605 -3.39 -8.96 21.82
C LYS A 605 -3.94 -9.46 20.49
N THR A 606 -5.26 -9.57 20.35
CA THR A 606 -5.92 -10.07 19.14
C THR A 606 -5.62 -9.20 17.91
N TRP A 607 -5.44 -7.88 18.06
CA TRP A 607 -5.01 -7.03 16.94
C TRP A 607 -3.57 -7.34 16.49
N VAL A 608 -2.63 -7.49 17.43
CA VAL A 608 -1.23 -7.87 17.12
C VAL A 608 -1.15 -9.24 16.45
N LEU A 609 -1.92 -10.22 16.94
CA LEU A 609 -1.99 -11.56 16.35
C LEU A 609 -2.59 -11.51 14.93
N ASN A 610 -3.68 -10.78 14.72
CA ASN A 610 -4.25 -10.61 13.38
C ASN A 610 -3.26 -9.98 12.39
N ALA A 611 -2.51 -8.96 12.81
CA ALA A 611 -1.46 -8.34 12.00
C ALA A 611 -0.31 -9.31 11.69
N TYR A 612 0.04 -10.19 12.63
CA TYR A 612 1.04 -11.25 12.43
C TYR A 612 0.57 -12.31 11.42
N HIS A 613 -0.63 -12.88 11.62
CA HIS A 613 -1.19 -13.88 10.72
C HIS A 613 -1.43 -13.32 9.31
N GLN A 614 -1.85 -12.04 9.18
CA GLN A 614 -1.97 -11.38 7.89
C GLN A 614 -0.60 -11.30 7.19
N LEU A 615 0.44 -10.78 7.86
CA LEU A 615 1.76 -10.63 7.25
C LEU A 615 2.38 -11.98 6.85
N LYS A 616 2.23 -13.01 7.71
CA LYS A 616 2.63 -14.40 7.41
C LYS A 616 1.89 -14.96 6.19
N THR A 617 0.59 -14.66 6.05
CA THR A 617 -0.24 -15.12 4.92
C THR A 617 0.12 -14.42 3.62
N GLU A 618 0.38 -13.11 3.65
CA GLU A 618 0.84 -12.34 2.48
C GLU A 618 2.20 -12.84 1.95
N TRP A 619 3.09 -13.25 2.84
CA TRP A 619 4.49 -13.58 2.52
C TRP A 619 4.78 -15.07 2.36
N GLY A 620 3.87 -15.96 2.80
CA GLY A 620 4.07 -17.41 2.77
C GLY A 620 5.14 -17.94 3.74
N ARG A 621 5.69 -17.08 4.60
CA ARG A 621 6.68 -17.41 5.65
C ARG A 621 6.47 -16.57 6.90
N ARG A 622 7.06 -16.99 8.02
CA ARG A 622 7.20 -16.14 9.21
C ARG A 622 8.02 -14.87 8.89
N PRO A 623 7.57 -13.68 9.30
CA PRO A 623 8.39 -12.48 9.32
C PRO A 623 9.36 -12.51 10.51
N THR A 624 10.56 -11.94 10.36
CA THR A 624 11.44 -11.61 11.49
C THR A 624 10.88 -10.44 12.30
N TYR A 625 11.37 -10.19 13.51
CA TYR A 625 10.88 -9.09 14.34
C TYR A 625 11.06 -7.71 13.69
N LEU A 626 12.19 -7.45 13.02
CA LEU A 626 12.40 -6.20 12.29
C LEU A 626 11.43 -6.06 11.11
N GLU A 627 11.20 -7.14 10.34
CA GLU A 627 10.19 -7.15 9.28
C GLU A 627 8.78 -6.96 9.83
N PHE A 628 8.45 -7.59 10.96
CA PHE A 628 7.17 -7.42 11.64
C PHE A 628 6.98 -5.97 12.10
N HIS A 629 8.01 -5.33 12.68
CA HIS A 629 7.97 -3.91 13.02
C HIS A 629 7.73 -3.03 11.78
N LEU A 630 8.46 -3.28 10.68
CA LEU A 630 8.38 -2.50 9.44
C LEU A 630 7.12 -2.77 8.60
N HIS A 631 6.43 -3.90 8.79
CA HIS A 631 5.37 -4.34 7.87
C HIS A 631 4.06 -4.86 8.52
N SER A 632 3.95 -4.94 9.85
CA SER A 632 2.65 -5.24 10.52
C SER A 632 1.87 -4.00 10.92
N GLY A 633 2.57 -2.88 11.14
CA GLY A 633 2.01 -1.66 11.71
C GLY A 633 1.74 -1.67 13.21
N VAL A 634 2.14 -2.72 13.91
CA VAL A 634 2.08 -2.77 15.37
C VAL A 634 3.15 -1.86 15.98
N ASP A 635 2.76 -0.91 16.83
CA ASP A 635 3.71 -0.21 17.71
C ASP A 635 4.41 -1.26 18.59
N SER A 636 5.72 -1.40 18.45
CA SER A 636 6.52 -2.39 19.18
C SER A 636 6.48 -2.20 20.71
N ARG A 637 6.04 -1.03 21.21
CA ARG A 637 5.68 -0.86 22.63
C ARG A 637 4.53 -1.78 23.03
N LEU A 638 3.56 -1.99 22.15
CA LEU A 638 2.42 -2.89 22.35
C LEU A 638 2.86 -4.36 22.37
N VAL A 639 3.77 -4.76 21.46
CA VAL A 639 4.40 -6.10 21.48
C VAL A 639 5.02 -6.36 22.85
N ARG A 640 5.87 -5.45 23.32
CA ARG A 640 6.55 -5.56 24.62
C ARG A 640 5.61 -5.46 25.84
N GLN A 641 4.51 -4.71 25.75
CA GLN A 641 3.51 -4.60 26.83
C GLN A 641 2.63 -5.84 26.95
N GLU A 642 2.16 -6.37 25.82
CA GLU A 642 1.12 -7.39 25.78
C GLU A 642 1.69 -8.83 25.68
N PHE A 643 2.89 -9.00 25.12
CA PHE A 643 3.55 -10.30 24.88
C PHE A 643 4.98 -10.40 25.44
N GLY A 644 5.52 -9.32 26.01
CA GLY A 644 6.85 -9.29 26.64
C GLY A 644 8.03 -9.23 25.67
N SER A 645 7.97 -9.95 24.55
CA SER A 645 8.89 -9.87 23.40
C SER A 645 8.17 -10.35 22.12
N PHE A 646 8.83 -10.29 20.95
CA PHE A 646 8.30 -10.88 19.72
C PHE A 646 8.12 -12.41 19.81
N VAL A 647 8.98 -13.12 20.56
CA VAL A 647 8.85 -14.58 20.73
C VAL A 647 7.54 -14.95 21.44
N GLY A 648 7.05 -14.09 22.34
CA GLY A 648 5.72 -14.24 22.95
C GLY A 648 4.56 -13.97 21.99
N VAL A 649 4.77 -13.25 20.89
CA VAL A 649 3.78 -13.13 19.80
C VAL A 649 3.71 -14.43 19.02
N LEU A 650 4.85 -15.07 18.76
CA LEU A 650 4.93 -16.38 18.09
C LEU A 650 4.28 -17.48 18.92
N GLU A 651 4.55 -17.51 20.23
CA GLU A 651 3.89 -18.41 21.19
C GLU A 651 2.36 -18.23 21.14
N ALA A 652 1.88 -17.00 21.27
CA ALA A 652 0.44 -16.69 21.26
C ALA A 652 -0.21 -16.75 19.86
N ALA A 653 0.56 -17.05 18.81
CA ALA A 653 0.11 -17.29 17.44
C ALA A 653 0.23 -18.79 17.04
N ASP A 654 0.51 -19.68 17.99
CA ASP A 654 0.78 -21.10 17.80
C ASP A 654 1.88 -21.40 16.74
N ASP A 655 2.89 -20.52 16.66
CA ASP A 655 3.92 -20.50 15.62
C ASP A 655 5.35 -20.76 16.16
N LEU A 656 5.42 -21.45 17.30
CA LEU A 656 6.62 -22.06 17.86
C LEU A 656 6.47 -23.58 17.79
N SER A 657 7.50 -24.30 17.31
CA SER A 657 7.49 -25.77 17.38
C SER A 657 7.52 -26.26 18.84
N PRO A 658 7.15 -27.52 19.13
CA PRO A 658 7.23 -28.05 20.50
C PRO A 658 8.64 -27.95 21.13
N HIS A 659 9.69 -27.99 20.31
CA HIS A 659 11.07 -27.77 20.76
C HIS A 659 11.34 -26.30 21.06
N ASP A 660 10.88 -25.39 20.21
CA ASP A 660 10.98 -23.94 20.46
C ASP A 660 10.20 -23.49 21.69
N GLN A 661 9.05 -24.11 21.98
CA GLN A 661 8.28 -23.84 23.20
C GLN A 661 9.06 -24.23 24.47
N GLU A 662 9.79 -25.35 24.46
CA GLU A 662 10.69 -25.73 25.55
C GLU A 662 11.83 -24.70 25.71
N ILE A 663 12.47 -24.31 24.61
CA ILE A 663 13.55 -23.29 24.60
C ILE A 663 13.03 -21.95 25.14
N TRP A 664 11.86 -21.52 24.69
CA TRP A 664 11.22 -20.28 25.15
C TRP A 664 10.98 -20.33 26.66
N SER A 665 10.35 -21.37 27.18
CA SER A 665 10.08 -21.50 28.63
C SER A 665 11.34 -21.35 29.48
N ARG A 666 12.46 -21.95 29.04
CA ARG A 666 13.74 -21.99 29.75
C ARG A 666 14.59 -20.72 29.60
N TYR A 667 14.43 -19.97 28.51
CA TYR A 667 15.28 -18.81 28.19
C TYR A 667 14.51 -17.49 28.01
N HIS A 668 13.21 -17.45 28.33
CA HIS A 668 12.39 -16.24 28.25
C HIS A 668 13.03 -15.05 28.99
N ASP A 669 13.72 -15.28 30.11
CA ASP A 669 14.46 -14.28 30.89
C ASP A 669 15.62 -13.63 30.12
N TRP A 670 16.41 -14.41 29.37
CA TRP A 670 17.49 -13.87 28.52
C TRP A 670 16.92 -12.99 27.41
N ILE A 671 15.92 -13.52 26.69
CA ILE A 671 15.22 -12.80 25.62
C ILE A 671 14.56 -11.52 26.17
N SER A 672 13.97 -11.61 27.36
CA SER A 672 13.41 -10.51 28.14
C SER A 672 14.47 -9.46 28.51
N GLU A 673 15.67 -9.84 28.95
CA GLU A 673 16.77 -8.90 29.24
C GLU A 673 17.26 -8.18 27.98
N VAL A 674 17.42 -8.90 26.85
CA VAL A 674 17.80 -8.29 25.56
C VAL A 674 16.71 -7.36 25.05
N GLU A 675 15.42 -7.71 25.18
CA GLU A 675 14.28 -6.85 24.84
C GLU A 675 14.18 -5.62 25.76
N LYS A 676 14.39 -5.81 27.07
CA LYS A 676 14.05 -4.81 28.09
C LYS A 676 15.18 -3.83 28.39
N THR A 677 16.45 -4.23 28.23
CA THR A 677 17.68 -3.46 28.46
C THR A 677 17.56 -1.99 28.04
N PRO A 678 17.82 -1.01 28.93
CA PRO A 678 17.71 0.41 28.58
C PRO A 678 18.81 0.86 27.61
N MET A 679 18.44 1.65 26.59
CA MET A 679 19.34 2.20 25.58
C MET A 679 19.33 3.73 25.60
N VAL A 680 20.35 4.32 26.25
CA VAL A 680 20.65 5.77 26.20
C VAL A 680 21.53 6.11 25.00
N LYS A 681 22.47 5.20 24.70
CA LYS A 681 23.30 5.06 23.48
C LYS A 681 23.07 3.64 22.94
N SER A 682 23.30 3.37 21.65
CA SER A 682 23.05 2.05 21.05
C SER A 682 23.98 0.93 21.55
N TYR A 683 25.10 1.32 22.18
CA TYR A 683 26.28 0.52 22.48
C TYR A 683 26.03 -0.92 22.94
N LYS A 684 25.09 -1.19 23.86
CA LYS A 684 24.80 -2.56 24.34
C LYS A 684 24.41 -3.49 23.18
N MET A 685 23.53 -3.05 22.29
CA MET A 685 23.11 -3.86 21.13
C MET A 685 24.20 -3.93 20.04
N VAL A 686 25.07 -2.91 19.91
CA VAL A 686 26.22 -2.96 18.99
C VAL A 686 27.27 -3.99 19.45
N LEU A 687 27.52 -4.10 20.77
CA LEU A 687 28.34 -5.18 21.32
C LEU A 687 27.68 -6.55 21.14
N LEU A 688 26.36 -6.65 21.35
CA LEU A 688 25.62 -7.90 21.09
C LEU A 688 25.73 -8.31 19.61
N GLN A 689 25.61 -7.38 18.66
CA GLN A 689 25.87 -7.68 17.26
C GLN A 689 27.33 -8.09 17.00
N ALA A 690 28.32 -7.44 17.62
CA ALA A 690 29.73 -7.87 17.49
C ALA A 690 29.92 -9.33 17.94
N MET A 691 29.24 -9.75 19.02
CA MET A 691 29.23 -11.14 19.50
C MET A 691 28.51 -12.09 18.53
N LEU A 692 27.32 -11.71 18.05
CA LEU A 692 26.50 -12.49 17.10
C LEU A 692 27.20 -12.70 15.74
N ASN A 693 28.04 -11.76 15.27
CA ASN A 693 28.77 -11.92 14.02
C ASN A 693 29.83 -13.05 14.05
N ARG A 694 30.03 -13.73 15.18
CA ARG A 694 30.81 -14.98 15.30
C ARG A 694 30.02 -16.24 14.90
N GLY A 695 28.69 -16.14 14.76
CA GLY A 695 27.80 -17.22 14.33
C GLY A 695 27.17 -18.03 15.47
N PRO A 696 26.23 -18.95 15.15
CA PRO A 696 25.36 -19.60 16.13
C PRO A 696 26.09 -20.45 17.18
N LYS A 697 27.27 -21.01 16.85
CA LYS A 697 28.00 -21.90 17.77
C LYS A 697 28.72 -21.16 18.90
N THR A 698 29.28 -19.98 18.62
CA THR A 698 30.26 -19.30 19.48
C THR A 698 29.86 -17.88 19.93
N TRP A 699 28.71 -17.36 19.48
CA TRP A 699 28.32 -15.97 19.80
C TRP A 699 28.25 -15.68 21.30
N TRP A 700 27.90 -16.66 22.13
CA TRP A 700 27.75 -16.53 23.58
C TRP A 700 29.07 -16.55 24.36
N GLU A 701 30.18 -16.97 23.74
CA GLU A 701 31.52 -17.08 24.35
C GLU A 701 32.10 -15.71 24.73
N SER A 702 33.21 -15.67 25.48
CA SER A 702 33.83 -14.39 25.85
C SER A 702 34.26 -13.58 24.62
N ILE A 703 34.11 -12.26 24.65
CA ILE A 703 34.72 -11.33 23.69
C ILE A 703 35.52 -10.25 24.44
N THR A 704 36.73 -9.96 23.99
CA THR A 704 37.55 -8.88 24.56
C THR A 704 37.11 -7.51 24.02
N PRO A 705 37.39 -6.40 24.74
CA PRO A 705 37.11 -5.05 24.24
C PRO A 705 37.89 -4.71 22.95
N THR A 706 39.02 -5.37 22.73
CA THR A 706 39.86 -5.28 21.52
C THR A 706 39.22 -5.96 20.32
N GLU A 707 38.76 -7.20 20.45
CA GLU A 707 38.08 -7.92 19.34
C GLU A 707 36.76 -7.25 18.92
N ALA A 708 36.05 -6.66 19.88
CA ALA A 708 34.83 -5.91 19.60
C ALA A 708 35.10 -4.57 18.86
N ALA A 709 36.29 -3.96 19.04
CA ALA A 709 36.56 -2.59 18.62
C ALA A 709 36.43 -2.32 17.09
N PRO A 710 36.93 -3.17 16.18
CA PRO A 710 36.79 -2.96 14.74
C PRO A 710 35.33 -2.98 14.28
N TYR A 711 34.53 -3.93 14.78
CA TYR A 711 33.11 -4.01 14.43
C TYR A 711 32.34 -2.81 14.99
N PHE A 712 32.55 -2.50 16.27
CA PHE A 712 31.83 -1.46 17.00
C PHE A 712 32.06 -0.05 16.41
N HIS A 713 33.32 0.26 16.03
CA HIS A 713 33.63 1.50 15.32
C HIS A 713 32.99 1.54 13.93
N ARG A 714 33.17 0.48 13.13
CA ARG A 714 32.64 0.39 11.76
C ARG A 714 31.10 0.50 11.73
N TYR A 715 30.40 -0.12 12.67
CA TYR A 715 28.94 -0.07 12.74
C TYR A 715 28.41 1.35 13.03
N LEU A 716 29.10 2.10 13.90
CA LEU A 716 28.71 3.44 14.32
C LEU A 716 29.17 4.54 13.34
N THR A 717 30.22 4.30 12.55
CA THR A 717 30.76 5.28 11.58
C THR A 717 30.34 5.04 10.14
N SER A 718 29.80 3.86 9.80
CA SER A 718 29.33 3.54 8.43
C SER A 718 28.16 4.40 7.94
N MET A 719 27.39 5.00 8.85
CA MET A 719 26.27 5.89 8.52
C MET A 719 26.36 7.18 9.35
N GLU A 720 26.21 8.33 8.68
CA GLU A 720 26.43 9.65 9.30
C GLU A 720 25.50 9.92 10.48
N TYR A 721 24.24 9.49 10.42
CA TYR A 721 23.27 9.67 11.49
C TYR A 721 23.66 8.93 12.78
N ARG A 722 24.13 7.68 12.68
CA ARG A 722 24.61 6.88 13.83
C ARG A 722 25.79 7.56 14.51
N LYS A 723 26.73 8.06 13.69
CA LYS A 723 27.91 8.81 14.13
C LYS A 723 27.49 10.12 14.84
N ARG A 724 26.53 10.88 14.28
CA ARG A 724 26.01 12.12 14.88
C ARG A 724 25.25 11.88 16.20
N ILE A 725 24.48 10.79 16.31
CA ILE A 725 23.63 10.48 17.48
C ILE A 725 24.46 9.92 18.65
N ASP A 726 25.31 8.94 18.40
CA ASP A 726 26.04 8.25 19.47
C ASP A 726 27.44 8.85 19.70
N PHE A 727 28.15 9.28 18.67
CA PHE A 727 29.38 10.07 18.80
C PHE A 727 29.13 11.59 18.78
N SER A 728 28.00 12.02 19.36
CA SER A 728 27.56 13.41 19.52
C SER A 728 28.49 14.29 20.36
N ASP A 729 29.20 13.69 21.32
CA ASP A 729 29.74 14.38 22.50
C ASP A 729 31.25 14.67 22.33
N LYS A 730 31.78 15.72 22.98
CA LYS A 730 33.18 16.17 22.78
C LYS A 730 34.22 15.05 22.95
N ALA A 731 33.97 14.09 23.84
CA ALA A 731 34.85 12.94 24.07
C ALA A 731 34.70 11.82 23.02
N THR A 732 33.52 11.65 22.40
CA THR A 732 33.24 10.59 21.41
C THR A 732 33.46 11.07 19.97
N ARG A 733 33.38 12.37 19.68
CA ARG A 733 33.84 12.95 18.40
C ARG A 733 35.31 12.63 18.09
N ALA A 734 36.15 12.56 19.14
CA ALA A 734 37.56 12.16 19.03
C ALA A 734 37.78 10.64 18.78
N LEU A 735 36.71 9.90 18.48
CA LEU A 735 36.67 8.48 18.08
C LEU A 735 36.02 8.28 16.70
N TRP A 736 35.75 9.37 15.95
CA TRP A 736 35.35 9.27 14.54
C TRP A 736 36.49 8.63 13.73
N ASP A 737 37.74 9.05 13.97
CA ASP A 737 38.94 8.34 13.51
C ASP A 737 39.14 7.04 14.31
N TYR A 738 39.38 5.92 13.64
CA TYR A 738 39.63 4.65 14.33
C TYR A 738 40.94 4.69 15.13
N ARG A 739 40.83 4.41 16.44
CA ARG A 739 41.98 4.15 17.32
C ARG A 739 41.62 3.04 18.29
N GLU A 740 42.10 1.82 18.01
CA GLU A 740 41.76 0.60 18.73
C GLU A 740 41.83 0.74 20.25
N SER A 741 42.96 1.20 20.81
CA SER A 741 43.14 1.34 22.26
C SER A 741 42.12 2.28 22.92
N LYS A 742 41.71 3.36 22.24
CA LYS A 742 40.64 4.25 22.72
C LYS A 742 39.26 3.61 22.59
N MET A 743 39.02 2.84 21.53
CA MET A 743 37.74 2.16 21.30
C MET A 743 37.54 0.99 22.27
N ALA A 744 38.57 0.17 22.49
CA ALA A 744 38.60 -0.86 23.51
C ALA A 744 38.41 -0.28 24.93
N SER A 745 39.05 0.85 25.24
CA SER A 745 38.84 1.59 26.49
C SER A 745 37.41 2.10 26.64
N LEU A 746 36.80 2.63 25.56
CA LEU A 746 35.38 2.97 25.54
C LEU A 746 34.54 1.74 25.85
N ILE A 747 34.67 0.66 25.06
CA ILE A 747 33.83 -0.55 25.13
C ILE A 747 33.88 -1.21 26.51
N ARG A 748 35.07 -1.36 27.12
CA ARG A 748 35.23 -1.95 28.46
C ARG A 748 34.49 -1.12 29.52
N ARG A 749 34.56 0.22 29.41
CA ARG A 749 33.83 1.14 30.30
C ARG A 749 32.32 1.13 30.01
N MET A 750 31.90 1.34 28.77
CA MET A 750 30.54 1.25 28.27
C MET A 750 30.55 0.73 26.82
N PRO A 751 29.88 -0.39 26.50
CA PRO A 751 28.76 -0.94 27.23
C PRO A 751 29.10 -2.01 28.29
N MET A 752 30.29 -2.63 28.25
CA MET A 752 30.53 -3.91 28.96
C MET A 752 30.21 -3.84 30.46
N SER A 753 30.86 -2.95 31.21
CA SER A 753 30.65 -2.85 32.67
C SER A 753 29.20 -2.50 33.05
N GLN A 754 28.55 -1.67 32.22
CA GLN A 754 27.18 -1.19 32.42
C GLN A 754 26.12 -2.23 32.05
N TRP A 755 26.52 -3.36 31.47
CA TRP A 755 25.63 -4.48 31.21
C TRP A 755 25.82 -5.61 32.20
N SER A 756 27.06 -6.00 32.51
CA SER A 756 27.34 -6.96 33.58
C SER A 756 26.85 -6.49 34.96
N SER A 757 26.72 -5.17 35.18
CA SER A 757 26.12 -4.61 36.40
C SER A 757 24.59 -4.54 36.40
N SER A 758 23.90 -4.86 35.29
CA SER A 758 22.44 -4.71 35.16
C SER A 758 21.69 -5.99 34.78
N SER A 759 22.36 -6.97 34.17
CA SER A 759 21.72 -8.05 33.42
C SER A 759 21.25 -9.25 34.24
N ALA A 760 20.89 -9.06 35.51
CA ALA A 760 20.43 -10.12 36.43
C ALA A 760 21.31 -11.40 36.48
N GLY A 761 22.61 -11.29 36.17
CA GLY A 761 23.55 -12.43 36.14
C GLY A 761 23.68 -13.18 34.81
N TRP A 762 22.91 -12.82 33.77
CA TRP A 762 23.01 -13.41 32.41
C TRP A 762 24.29 -13.08 31.64
N VAL A 763 25.05 -12.08 32.10
CA VAL A 763 26.25 -11.56 31.43
C VAL A 763 27.32 -11.34 32.48
N THR A 764 28.57 -11.71 32.18
CA THR A 764 29.73 -11.40 33.03
C THR A 764 30.81 -10.64 32.28
N LEU A 765 31.58 -9.84 33.04
CA LEU A 765 32.77 -9.13 32.61
C LEU A 765 33.90 -9.43 33.60
N ASP A 766 34.99 -10.01 33.13
CA ASP A 766 36.11 -10.45 33.96
C ASP A 766 37.48 -10.15 33.29
N ALA A 767 38.47 -11.02 33.50
CA ALA A 767 39.79 -10.91 32.89
C ALA A 767 39.83 -11.43 31.45
N GLU A 768 39.06 -12.48 31.14
CA GLU A 768 39.00 -13.14 29.82
C GLU A 768 38.07 -12.38 28.86
N GLY A 769 37.14 -11.58 29.38
CA GLY A 769 36.37 -10.62 28.59
C GLY A 769 34.92 -10.51 29.02
N PHE A 770 34.02 -10.41 28.04
CA PHE A 770 32.58 -10.24 28.21
C PHE A 770 31.82 -11.43 27.62
N GLN A 771 31.06 -12.16 28.44
CA GLN A 771 30.42 -13.43 28.06
C GLN A 771 28.92 -13.44 28.36
N VAL A 772 28.13 -14.14 27.53
CA VAL A 772 26.72 -14.45 27.81
C VAL A 772 26.59 -15.85 28.43
N ARG A 773 25.95 -15.93 29.60
CA ARG A 773 25.85 -17.15 30.40
C ARG A 773 24.66 -18.03 29.98
N LEU A 774 24.80 -18.72 28.85
CA LEU A 774 23.85 -19.75 28.44
C LEU A 774 24.16 -21.10 29.12
N THR A 775 23.12 -21.76 29.65
CA THR A 775 23.23 -23.13 30.19
C THR A 775 23.03 -24.23 29.14
N ALA A 776 22.81 -23.85 27.88
CA ALA A 776 22.74 -24.77 26.75
C ALA A 776 24.12 -25.25 26.31
N ARG A 777 24.18 -26.51 25.88
CA ARG A 777 25.31 -27.12 25.15
C ARG A 777 24.85 -27.89 23.90
N ASP A 778 23.55 -27.88 23.62
CA ASP A 778 22.96 -28.43 22.42
C ASP A 778 23.04 -27.40 21.26
N GLU A 779 23.35 -27.87 20.05
CA GLU A 779 23.56 -27.01 18.89
C GLU A 779 22.25 -26.44 18.30
N GLY A 780 21.14 -27.17 18.40
CA GLY A 780 19.81 -26.69 18.02
C GLY A 780 19.37 -25.56 18.92
N VAL A 781 19.41 -25.77 20.24
CA VAL A 781 19.06 -24.76 21.25
C VAL A 781 19.92 -23.50 21.11
N LEU A 782 21.23 -23.63 20.89
CA LEU A 782 22.12 -22.49 20.67
C LEU A 782 21.83 -21.74 19.36
N THR A 783 21.33 -22.43 18.32
CA THR A 783 20.94 -21.85 17.04
C THR A 783 19.61 -21.10 17.13
N THR A 784 18.57 -21.67 17.75
CA THR A 784 17.31 -20.96 18.01
C THR A 784 17.53 -19.70 18.86
N LEU A 785 18.33 -19.80 19.93
CA LEU A 785 18.69 -18.64 20.77
C LEU A 785 19.51 -17.59 20.01
N TYR A 786 20.42 -18.01 19.12
CA TYR A 786 21.16 -17.12 18.24
C TYR A 786 20.21 -16.30 17.35
N GLU A 787 19.25 -16.94 16.70
CA GLU A 787 18.34 -16.29 15.76
C GLU A 787 17.42 -15.29 16.45
N TRP A 788 16.78 -15.66 17.56
CA TRP A 788 15.89 -14.74 18.30
C TRP A 788 16.67 -13.57 18.89
N THR A 789 17.88 -13.83 19.43
CA THR A 789 18.76 -12.77 19.96
C THR A 789 19.20 -11.81 18.84
N ARG A 790 19.45 -12.31 17.62
CA ARG A 790 19.79 -11.50 16.45
C ARG A 790 18.60 -10.65 15.97
N GLU A 791 17.42 -11.25 15.77
CA GLU A 791 16.22 -10.53 15.33
C GLU A 791 15.90 -9.36 16.27
N ILE A 792 15.98 -9.58 17.59
CA ILE A 792 15.76 -8.53 18.59
C ILE A 792 16.88 -7.48 18.53
N ALA A 793 18.15 -7.87 18.48
CA ALA A 793 19.25 -6.91 18.39
C ALA A 793 19.13 -5.97 17.17
N GLU A 794 18.74 -6.52 16.01
CA GLU A 794 18.50 -5.79 14.76
C GLU A 794 17.32 -4.81 14.87
N TYR A 795 16.15 -5.28 15.32
CA TYR A 795 14.99 -4.43 15.59
C TYR A 795 15.32 -3.30 16.58
N ARG A 796 15.96 -3.62 17.71
CA ARG A 796 16.25 -2.65 18.76
C ARG A 796 17.28 -1.59 18.35
N LEU A 797 18.22 -1.94 17.48
CA LEU A 797 19.14 -0.98 16.87
C LEU A 797 18.40 -0.04 15.90
N HIS A 798 17.53 -0.57 15.05
CA HIS A 798 16.71 0.22 14.13
C HIS A 798 15.86 1.25 14.89
N TRP A 799 15.02 0.77 15.82
CA TRP A 799 14.11 1.60 16.62
C TRP A 799 14.84 2.63 17.50
N TYR A 800 16.04 2.31 17.99
CA TYR A 800 16.82 3.26 18.79
C TYR A 800 17.20 4.52 18.00
N PHE A 801 17.72 4.37 16.78
CA PHE A 801 18.14 5.51 15.97
C PHE A 801 16.93 6.26 15.37
N GLU A 802 15.93 5.54 14.87
CA GLU A 802 14.67 6.11 14.34
C GLU A 802 14.01 7.05 15.37
N ARG A 803 13.87 6.58 16.62
CA ARG A 803 13.37 7.41 17.73
C ARG A 803 14.27 8.60 18.05
N LYS A 804 15.59 8.46 17.89
CA LYS A 804 16.55 9.55 18.19
C LYS A 804 16.48 10.67 17.15
N GLU A 805 16.39 10.35 15.88
CA GLU A 805 16.20 11.34 14.79
C GLU A 805 14.87 12.09 14.98
N ARG A 806 13.76 11.36 15.20
CA ARG A 806 12.45 11.92 15.54
C ARG A 806 12.49 12.87 16.75
N SER A 807 13.39 12.65 17.71
CA SER A 807 13.56 13.50 18.90
C SER A 807 14.52 14.69 18.73
N GLN A 808 15.34 14.71 17.67
CA GLN A 808 16.25 15.83 17.38
C GLN A 808 15.63 16.84 16.42
N GLY A 809 14.72 16.40 15.54
CA GLY A 809 13.97 17.30 14.64
C GLY A 809 12.94 18.21 15.32
N SER A 810 12.73 18.12 16.65
CA SER A 810 11.71 18.90 17.37
C SER A 810 12.24 20.12 18.14
N PHE A 811 13.55 20.43 18.09
CA PHE A 811 14.14 21.62 18.71
C PHE A 811 15.35 22.16 17.92
N THR A 812 15.08 22.99 16.92
CA THR A 812 16.02 23.99 16.37
C THR A 812 15.20 25.14 15.79
N SER A 813 14.74 26.02 16.68
CA SER A 813 14.17 27.32 16.35
C SER A 813 15.02 28.40 17.03
N ASP A 814 16.11 28.78 16.36
CA ASP A 814 16.94 29.96 16.57
C ASP A 814 17.20 30.58 15.19
#